data_AF-A0A9D7KV02-F1
#
_entry.id   AF-A0A9D7KV02-F1
#
_cell.length_a   1.000
_cell.length_b   1.000
_cell.length_c   1.000
_cell.angle_alpha   90.00
_cell.angle_beta   90.00
_cell.angle_gamma   90.00
#
_symmetry.space_group_name_H-M   'P 1'
#
loop_
_entity.id
_entity.type
_entity.pdbx_description
1 polymer ?
#
loop_
_entity_poly.entity_id
_entity_poly.type
_entity_poly.pdbx_seq_one_letter_code
_entity_poly.pdbx_strand_id
1 'polypeptide(L)'
;MSQTLVNQLWQLELNYPDTVEWNASILDGGYLITTGNTWNGATQKTNIVTTKTNQGGSIVWQTEYNGTASGFDYGAALIKDGSGNIFVAGATNASDDYTYDIVVIKYNSIGVQQWATTFDGTGAGNDIPSDILLIGTDIYVCAASIGITTGYDYLLLKLNSGGTVQWNKRYDYTSLYDIPGHLISNGGTNIVVSGASQSSATNWDYTSLKYNPSGTLIQTQRSSAAGYGFDRPTGLVTDGSDNFYITGYTYNGTDYDMRTIKLDEDLSPVWTVSENDGGEDGSNAICIDGSDNIYIAGYAENSADNKQIKIVKYNSGGTLQWEKILQNSSNDIEAQATGITYNSTSDRVVITGFYEYTSGKKVITTFALRTDNGNLTWKKEYPNLGESIDIPTNVLANNNYVWVYGRRTVDDTTRYVTVKYETWEKPNTNILDSLDRPIYRDNEVIIRFNPELLDKNFIDNKQQVYTNLADVLIDTTYDKIASLLKGNGVQFTPKAIKIYKQFTSNDSTSISRTGETIKLTEFWASILVTCDPSVDEFNLSDTLSNITGEILYAHPNWIGFQFDDANDEDYNTQLSLFTENPDFVNAHIEIEDAWDIEVGDENIKVGILDNSIDWSHEDFGDGTLSGSKIKGGFDFANSVDFASMGLPTSNDHATNVAGIIGALRNNEIGIAGIAGGDNTTGINNEGVSIYSLKCFYEDAILSVTSLSEALVTSSISGLEVYQGLNILNLSGGFLENAINEDTPEFRELQSAVDLAYRNEVVFVTARGQVNQSKFEEDGDELYAWPASFLQNKNYWTICVGAAGNNGERKTPINSDPSDEIDEFYSLIGGGIDLIAPGTSDLIWTTGISSDADASNDYIVFRNSSAAAPHVAGVAALMLSYVNDNPMVFNNLSPEDVEWIIQESADNFPTSEYPAEYDDFTGHGMLNATNALEWLELPYNKIIHYPISAPTSLGYYRLAEPDYIKIFIADPPGGLAAGVYLAEVWDVDFVYNHSIPATATFIAGWIRNSTTTGLEPIDLEEEDYIIPSVTNIFGSDYLDDFDISSTTAKIKSRVYRITYTQFGTAVTPFYYPNAPEDVEVNYSIYINDPAATNIETAAFNDANVVVFPNPTNELLNIIIDDHICIERIDIFNMNGEKVFSKNNFSIESFFSININFLSSGLYNIQITTNNKSFNTKIIKY
;
A
#
# COMPACT_ATOMS: atom_id res chain seq x y z
N MET A 1 -16.93 2.77 18.80
CA MET A 1 -16.19 4.05 18.64
C MET A 1 -17.03 4.97 17.75
N SER A 2 -16.75 6.27 17.63
CA SER A 2 -17.41 7.17 16.67
C SER A 2 -16.37 7.70 15.68
N GLN A 3 -16.74 7.94 14.43
CA GLN A 3 -15.89 8.64 13.45
C GLN A 3 -16.31 10.11 13.40
N THR A 4 -15.34 11.01 13.48
CA THR A 4 -15.62 12.43 13.28
C THR A 4 -15.44 12.80 11.82
N LEU A 5 -16.50 13.29 11.18
CA LEU A 5 -16.45 13.86 9.83
C LEU A 5 -16.28 15.38 9.91
N VAL A 6 -15.47 15.96 9.02
CA VAL A 6 -15.10 17.38 9.05
C VAL A 6 -15.26 18.03 7.69
N ASN A 7 -16.09 19.07 7.61
CA ASN A 7 -16.24 19.96 6.46
C ASN A 7 -15.38 21.22 6.67
N GLN A 8 -14.72 21.73 5.63
CA GLN A 8 -14.25 23.12 5.59
C GLN A 8 -15.37 23.95 4.95
N LEU A 9 -15.94 24.87 5.71
CA LEU A 9 -17.07 25.68 5.25
C LEU A 9 -16.60 26.85 4.39
N TRP A 10 -15.51 27.51 4.79
CA TRP A 10 -14.92 28.63 4.07
C TRP A 10 -13.50 28.91 4.57
N GLN A 11 -12.78 29.66 3.75
CA GLN A 11 -11.53 30.31 4.11
C GLN A 11 -11.58 31.78 3.70
N LEU A 12 -10.82 32.61 4.39
CA LEU A 12 -10.78 34.05 4.17
C LEU A 12 -9.34 34.54 4.32
N GLU A 13 -8.80 35.16 3.27
CA GLU A 13 -7.50 35.84 3.31
C GLU A 13 -7.69 37.35 3.33
N LEU A 14 -7.06 38.03 4.29
CA LEU A 14 -7.20 39.47 4.46
C LEU A 14 -5.89 40.13 4.85
N ASN A 15 -5.78 41.40 4.46
CA ASN A 15 -4.76 42.34 4.93
C ASN A 15 -3.32 41.90 4.58
N TYR A 16 -2.36 42.75 4.91
CA TYR A 16 -0.94 42.53 4.62
C TYR A 16 -0.10 42.75 5.89
N PRO A 17 -0.13 41.85 6.89
CA PRO A 17 0.71 41.99 8.07
C PRO A 17 2.19 42.02 7.69
N ASP A 18 2.99 42.73 8.47
CA ASP A 18 4.45 42.66 8.39
C ASP A 18 5.00 41.48 9.22
N THR A 19 6.28 41.56 9.60
CA THR A 19 6.98 40.52 10.36
C THR A 19 6.56 40.40 11.83
N VAL A 20 5.86 41.38 12.41
CA VAL A 20 5.46 41.34 13.84
C VAL A 20 4.24 40.45 14.01
N GLU A 21 4.33 39.40 14.81
CA GLU A 21 3.32 38.33 14.94
C GLU A 21 2.09 38.65 15.80
N TRP A 22 1.98 39.84 16.39
CA TRP A 22 0.88 40.16 17.30
C TRP A 22 -0.48 40.17 16.61
N ASN A 23 -1.39 39.38 17.16
CA ASN A 23 -2.78 39.31 16.77
C ASN A 23 -3.60 38.66 17.89
N ALA A 24 -4.90 38.91 17.88
CA ALA A 24 -5.84 38.24 18.77
C ALA A 24 -7.17 37.98 18.06
N SER A 25 -7.91 36.99 18.58
CA SER A 25 -9.21 36.59 18.05
C SER A 25 -10.16 36.22 19.18
N ILE A 26 -11.45 36.59 19.07
CA ILE A 26 -12.51 36.13 19.97
C ILE A 26 -13.75 35.72 19.17
N LEU A 27 -14.61 34.92 19.81
CA LEU A 27 -15.96 34.62 19.31
C LEU A 27 -17.00 35.58 19.89
N ASP A 28 -17.89 36.07 19.04
CA ASP A 28 -19.08 36.82 19.40
C ASP A 28 -20.31 36.10 18.86
N GLY A 29 -20.83 35.13 19.62
CA GLY A 29 -21.81 34.19 19.09
C GLY A 29 -21.22 33.42 17.90
N GLY A 30 -21.91 33.44 16.76
CA GLY A 30 -21.41 32.82 15.53
C GLY A 30 -20.34 33.63 14.78
N TYR A 31 -19.96 34.81 15.24
CA TYR A 31 -19.04 35.71 14.55
C TYR A 31 -17.62 35.54 15.08
N LEU A 32 -16.63 35.61 14.18
CA LEU A 32 -15.22 35.73 14.54
C LEU A 32 -14.81 37.20 14.47
N ILE A 33 -14.08 37.67 15.48
CA ILE A 33 -13.53 39.03 15.52
C ILE A 33 -12.04 38.94 15.74
N THR A 34 -11.27 39.53 14.84
CA THR A 34 -9.80 39.45 14.84
C THR A 34 -9.19 40.85 14.81
N THR A 35 -8.03 41.00 15.44
CA THR A 35 -7.21 42.22 15.35
C THR A 35 -5.76 41.87 15.07
N GLY A 36 -5.06 42.76 14.38
CA GLY A 36 -3.64 42.65 14.09
C GLY A 36 -3.14 43.93 13.42
N ASN A 37 -2.35 43.80 12.36
CA ASN A 37 -1.75 44.91 11.62
C ASN A 37 -1.85 44.74 10.09
N THR A 38 -1.71 45.84 9.34
CA THR A 38 -1.66 45.80 7.87
C THR A 38 -0.77 46.88 7.29
N TRP A 39 0.10 46.50 6.36
CA TRP A 39 1.04 47.37 5.67
C TRP A 39 0.31 48.29 4.69
N ASN A 40 0.55 49.59 4.83
CA ASN A 40 -0.05 50.68 4.06
C ASN A 40 1.01 51.50 3.29
N GLY A 41 2.19 50.94 3.07
CA GLY A 41 3.27 51.55 2.30
C GLY A 41 4.23 52.42 3.11
N ALA A 42 5.29 52.93 2.49
CA ALA A 42 6.41 53.59 3.17
C ALA A 42 6.04 54.86 3.97
N THR A 43 4.88 55.47 3.71
CA THR A 43 4.44 56.71 4.40
C THR A 43 3.60 56.45 5.63
N GLN A 44 2.78 55.39 5.65
CA GLN A 44 1.93 55.02 6.80
C GLN A 44 2.45 53.79 7.54
N LYS A 45 3.43 53.09 6.98
CA LYS A 45 4.00 51.83 7.51
C LYS A 45 2.88 50.82 7.81
N THR A 46 2.58 50.50 9.06
CA THR A 46 1.52 49.54 9.44
C THR A 46 0.41 50.21 10.22
N ASN A 47 -0.85 49.88 9.91
CA ASN A 47 -2.03 50.30 10.67
C ASN A 47 -2.56 49.12 11.49
N ILE A 48 -3.22 49.39 12.62
CA ILE A 48 -4.02 48.37 13.31
C ILE A 48 -5.24 48.05 12.46
N VAL A 49 -5.52 46.78 12.21
CA VAL A 49 -6.73 46.35 11.50
C VAL A 49 -7.57 45.44 12.39
N THR A 50 -8.88 45.72 12.46
CA THR A 50 -9.86 44.89 13.17
C THR A 50 -10.95 44.45 12.21
N THR A 51 -11.23 43.15 12.17
CA THR A 51 -12.18 42.55 11.22
C THR A 51 -13.23 41.73 11.98
N LYS A 52 -14.51 41.88 11.62
CA LYS A 52 -15.61 41.01 12.06
C LYS A 52 -16.13 40.19 10.88
N THR A 53 -16.14 38.88 11.03
CA THR A 53 -16.56 37.91 10.01
C THR A 53 -17.75 37.08 10.51
N ASN A 54 -18.73 36.85 9.65
CA ASN A 54 -19.92 36.05 9.99
C ASN A 54 -19.67 34.54 9.90
N GLN A 55 -20.68 33.72 10.26
CA GLN A 55 -20.58 32.26 10.20
C GLN A 55 -20.34 31.69 8.79
N GLY A 56 -20.64 32.45 7.73
CA GLY A 56 -20.46 32.08 6.33
C GLY A 56 -19.22 32.70 5.67
N GLY A 57 -18.31 33.29 6.45
CA GLY A 57 -17.03 33.81 5.94
C GLY A 57 -17.10 35.20 5.30
N SER A 58 -18.25 35.86 5.32
CA SER A 58 -18.35 37.24 4.81
C SER A 58 -17.91 38.24 5.87
N ILE A 59 -17.16 39.26 5.43
CA ILE A 59 -16.81 40.43 6.25
C ILE A 59 -18.09 41.21 6.56
N VAL A 60 -18.42 41.33 7.84
CA VAL A 60 -19.51 42.18 8.33
C VAL A 60 -19.05 43.63 8.36
N TRP A 61 -17.85 43.85 8.88
CA TRP A 61 -17.14 45.12 8.82
C TRP A 61 -15.64 44.89 9.02
N GLN A 62 -14.84 45.81 8.50
CA GLN A 62 -13.41 45.89 8.71
C GLN A 62 -13.05 47.36 8.93
N THR A 63 -12.14 47.64 9.86
CA THR A 63 -11.73 49.01 10.17
C THR A 63 -10.25 49.07 10.49
N GLU A 64 -9.58 50.05 9.89
CA GLU A 64 -8.18 50.37 10.15
C GLU A 64 -8.08 51.57 11.08
N TYR A 65 -7.11 51.52 11.99
CA TYR A 65 -6.67 52.64 12.81
C TYR A 65 -5.22 52.98 12.45
N ASN A 66 -5.03 54.22 12.00
CA ASN A 66 -3.73 54.82 11.74
C ASN A 66 -3.43 55.82 12.85
N GLY A 67 -2.30 55.63 13.53
CA GLY A 67 -1.80 56.50 14.57
C GLY A 67 -1.47 57.91 14.08
N THR A 68 -1.32 58.85 15.02
CA THR A 68 -1.10 60.26 14.67
C THR A 68 0.22 60.53 13.95
N ALA A 69 1.24 59.68 14.15
CA ALA A 69 2.52 59.82 13.45
C ALA A 69 2.55 59.08 12.10
N SER A 70 1.53 58.30 11.76
CA SER A 70 1.55 57.42 10.58
C SER A 70 2.79 56.51 10.55
N GLY A 71 3.11 55.95 11.73
CA GLY A 71 4.25 55.06 11.96
C GLY A 71 3.81 53.60 12.00
N PHE A 72 4.52 52.77 12.78
CA PHE A 72 4.15 51.37 12.94
C PHE A 72 3.08 51.21 14.02
N ASP A 73 1.92 50.65 13.67
CA ASP A 73 0.80 50.42 14.58
C ASP A 73 0.34 48.95 14.58
N TYR A 74 0.27 48.33 15.76
CA TYR A 74 0.02 46.89 15.94
C TYR A 74 -1.10 46.61 16.95
N GLY A 75 -2.13 45.86 16.55
CA GLY A 75 -3.15 45.36 17.47
C GLY A 75 -2.65 44.12 18.22
N ALA A 76 -2.72 44.12 19.55
CA ALA A 76 -2.18 43.05 20.40
C ALA A 76 -3.28 42.17 21.01
N ALA A 77 -4.32 42.79 21.57
CA ALA A 77 -5.39 42.07 22.28
C ALA A 77 -6.76 42.71 22.01
N LEU A 78 -7.82 41.92 22.11
CA LEU A 78 -9.18 42.42 21.96
C LEU A 78 -10.20 41.72 22.86
N ILE A 79 -11.23 42.46 23.27
CA ILE A 79 -12.35 41.96 24.06
C ILE A 79 -13.66 42.62 23.63
N LYS A 80 -14.80 42.05 24.01
CA LYS A 80 -16.13 42.62 23.74
C LYS A 80 -16.95 42.83 25.00
N ASP A 81 -17.90 43.77 24.93
CA ASP A 81 -18.95 43.89 25.93
C ASP A 81 -20.23 43.11 25.56
N GLY A 82 -21.20 43.07 26.47
CA GLY A 82 -22.49 42.42 26.26
C GLY A 82 -23.38 43.08 25.19
N SER A 83 -23.03 44.28 24.71
CA SER A 83 -23.71 44.96 23.60
C SER A 83 -23.02 44.69 22.24
N GLY A 84 -21.93 43.92 22.24
CA GLY A 84 -21.15 43.61 21.05
C GLY A 84 -20.21 44.73 20.61
N ASN A 85 -19.93 45.73 21.46
CA ASN A 85 -18.86 46.71 21.19
C ASN A 85 -17.51 46.04 21.39
N ILE A 86 -16.54 46.40 20.56
CA ILE A 86 -15.20 45.79 20.54
C ILE A 86 -14.19 46.79 21.09
N PHE A 87 -13.31 46.30 21.96
CA PHE A 87 -12.22 47.05 22.54
C PHE A 87 -10.92 46.39 22.12
N VAL A 88 -9.99 47.18 21.58
CA VAL A 88 -8.68 46.72 21.09
C VAL A 88 -7.60 47.44 21.88
N ALA A 89 -6.63 46.70 22.40
CA ALA A 89 -5.37 47.25 22.90
C ALA A 89 -4.27 47.01 21.85
N GLY A 90 -3.46 48.02 21.56
CA GLY A 90 -2.38 47.94 20.60
C GLY A 90 -1.23 48.89 20.90
N ALA A 91 -0.11 48.71 20.20
CA ALA A 91 1.06 49.60 20.23
C ALA A 91 1.00 50.55 19.03
N THR A 92 1.28 51.84 19.22
CA THR A 92 1.25 52.86 18.15
C THR A 92 2.44 53.80 18.24
N ASN A 93 3.04 54.17 17.11
CA ASN A 93 4.04 55.25 17.08
C ASN A 93 3.30 56.60 17.18
N ALA A 94 3.34 57.26 18.34
CA ALA A 94 2.61 58.51 18.55
C ALA A 94 3.42 59.78 18.21
N SER A 95 4.75 59.76 18.35
CA SER A 95 5.58 60.99 18.20
C SER A 95 6.99 60.85 17.59
N ASP A 96 7.63 59.67 17.59
CA ASP A 96 8.89 59.45 16.86
C ASP A 96 8.99 58.03 16.25
N ASP A 97 9.98 57.81 15.38
CA ASP A 97 10.11 56.60 14.56
C ASP A 97 10.50 55.32 15.35
N TYR A 98 10.77 55.42 16.66
CA TYR A 98 11.42 54.34 17.42
C TYR A 98 10.81 54.04 18.79
N THR A 99 9.75 54.76 19.22
CA THR A 99 9.03 54.47 20.47
C THR A 99 7.56 54.15 20.23
N TYR A 100 7.03 53.20 20.99
CA TYR A 100 5.64 52.76 20.94
C TYR A 100 4.87 53.23 22.17
N ASP A 101 3.68 53.78 21.98
CA ASP A 101 2.72 54.09 23.04
C ASP A 101 1.57 53.07 23.03
N ILE A 102 0.88 52.94 24.16
CA ILE A 102 -0.35 52.13 24.21
C ILE A 102 -1.48 52.91 23.53
N VAL A 103 -2.26 52.23 22.69
CA VAL A 103 -3.56 52.71 22.22
C VAL A 103 -4.67 51.74 22.63
N VAL A 104 -5.76 52.30 23.17
CA VAL A 104 -7.01 51.58 23.39
C VAL A 104 -8.07 52.15 22.47
N ILE A 105 -8.70 51.29 21.67
CA ILE A 105 -9.69 51.67 20.66
C ILE A 105 -11.02 51.03 21.00
N LYS A 106 -12.12 51.78 20.86
CA LYS A 106 -13.47 51.24 20.93
C LYS A 106 -14.17 51.34 19.59
N TYR A 107 -14.68 50.22 19.09
CA TYR A 107 -15.62 50.15 17.98
C TYR A 107 -17.01 49.77 18.49
N ASN A 108 -18.06 50.32 17.88
CA ASN A 108 -19.41 49.80 18.13
C ASN A 108 -19.63 48.47 17.39
N SER A 109 -20.79 47.82 17.61
CA SER A 109 -21.07 46.50 17.03
C SER A 109 -21.04 46.42 15.49
N ILE A 110 -21.13 47.57 14.81
CA ILE A 110 -21.08 47.71 13.35
C ILE A 110 -19.73 48.24 12.83
N GLY A 111 -18.70 48.31 13.67
CA GLY A 111 -17.33 48.67 13.27
C GLY A 111 -17.01 50.16 13.28
N VAL A 112 -17.92 51.04 13.70
CA VAL A 112 -17.64 52.49 13.73
C VAL A 112 -16.82 52.82 14.98
N GLN A 113 -15.62 53.40 14.78
CA GLN A 113 -14.78 53.89 15.87
C GLN A 113 -15.52 54.93 16.70
N GLN A 114 -15.62 54.70 18.01
CA GLN A 114 -16.23 55.59 18.98
C GLN A 114 -15.19 56.54 19.59
N TRP A 115 -14.02 56.00 19.90
CA TRP A 115 -12.87 56.73 20.41
C TRP A 115 -11.60 55.86 20.30
N ALA A 116 -10.45 56.52 20.32
CA ALA A 116 -9.14 55.91 20.50
C ALA A 116 -8.39 56.76 21.54
N THR A 117 -7.76 56.10 22.51
CA THR A 117 -7.04 56.76 23.60
C THR A 117 -5.61 56.25 23.60
N THR A 118 -4.66 57.15 23.36
CA THR A 118 -3.24 56.86 23.51
C THR A 118 -2.77 57.13 24.94
N PHE A 119 -1.81 56.35 25.42
CA PHE A 119 -1.19 56.51 26.72
C PHE A 119 0.32 56.29 26.61
N ASP A 120 1.08 57.35 26.87
CA ASP A 120 2.53 57.38 26.98
C ASP A 120 2.92 57.20 28.46
N GLY A 121 3.78 56.23 28.70
CA GLY A 121 4.30 55.87 30.01
C GLY A 121 5.21 56.94 30.60
N THR A 122 5.54 56.78 31.88
CA THR A 122 6.33 57.80 32.59
C THR A 122 7.74 57.99 32.05
N GLY A 123 8.31 56.99 31.35
CA GLY A 123 9.65 57.04 30.78
C GLY A 123 9.74 57.62 29.36
N ALA A 124 8.61 57.88 28.68
CA ALA A 124 8.58 58.29 27.27
C ALA A 124 9.41 57.34 26.37
N GLY A 125 9.27 56.04 26.60
CA GLY A 125 9.94 54.96 25.87
C GLY A 125 8.90 53.99 25.29
N ASN A 126 9.26 52.73 25.09
CA ASN A 126 8.29 51.73 24.63
C ASN A 126 7.29 51.34 25.74
N ASP A 127 6.01 51.41 25.41
CA ASP A 127 4.86 50.98 26.18
C ASP A 127 4.00 50.02 25.32
N ILE A 128 4.22 48.72 25.52
CA ILE A 128 3.68 47.66 24.67
C ILE A 128 2.60 46.89 25.42
N PRO A 129 1.32 46.94 25.01
CA PRO A 129 0.26 46.20 25.68
C PRO A 129 0.33 44.71 25.35
N SER A 130 0.00 43.87 26.34
CA SER A 130 -0.05 42.41 26.20
C SER A 130 -1.47 41.84 26.32
N ASP A 131 -2.36 42.46 27.11
CA ASP A 131 -3.71 41.95 27.31
C ASP A 131 -4.72 43.07 27.65
N ILE A 132 -6.01 42.78 27.42
CA ILE A 132 -7.14 43.66 27.72
C ILE A 132 -8.27 42.90 28.42
N LEU A 133 -8.77 43.47 29.52
CA LEU A 133 -9.83 42.89 30.33
C LEU A 133 -10.98 43.88 30.54
N LEU A 134 -12.21 43.38 30.49
CA LEU A 134 -13.42 44.14 30.77
C LEU A 134 -14.08 43.62 32.05
N ILE A 135 -14.23 44.48 33.06
CA ILE A 135 -14.95 44.19 34.30
C ILE A 135 -16.11 45.17 34.42
N GLY A 136 -17.33 44.68 34.21
CA GLY A 136 -18.51 45.54 34.08
C GLY A 136 -18.36 46.47 32.87
N THR A 137 -18.20 47.78 33.11
CA THR A 137 -17.98 48.80 32.07
C THR A 137 -16.56 49.37 32.08
N ASP A 138 -15.73 48.94 33.02
CA ASP A 138 -14.36 49.41 33.19
C ASP A 138 -13.41 48.56 32.36
N ILE A 139 -12.45 49.22 31.71
CA ILE A 139 -11.50 48.62 30.79
C ILE A 139 -10.13 48.62 31.46
N TYR A 140 -9.47 47.48 31.44
CA TYR A 140 -8.15 47.28 32.02
C TYR A 140 -7.19 46.80 30.94
N VAL A 141 -5.99 47.36 30.90
CA VAL A 141 -4.93 46.95 29.96
C VAL A 141 -3.63 46.76 30.73
N CYS A 142 -2.93 45.66 30.47
CA CYS A 142 -1.56 45.48 30.96
C CYS A 142 -0.55 45.69 29.84
N ALA A 143 0.59 46.27 30.19
CA ALA A 143 1.64 46.60 29.24
C ALA A 143 3.04 46.53 29.87
N ALA A 144 4.03 46.14 29.07
CA ALA A 144 5.44 46.33 29.39
C ALA A 144 5.80 47.79 29.07
N SER A 145 6.19 48.56 30.08
CA SER A 145 6.35 50.02 29.99
C SER A 145 7.72 50.46 30.45
N ILE A 146 8.46 51.26 29.67
CA ILE A 146 9.76 51.80 30.10
C ILE A 146 9.58 52.92 31.14
N GLY A 147 10.32 52.85 32.25
CA GLY A 147 10.35 53.92 33.26
C GLY A 147 11.49 54.92 33.05
N ILE A 148 11.48 56.03 33.82
CA ILE A 148 12.45 57.13 33.65
C ILE A 148 13.91 56.68 33.87
N THR A 149 14.12 55.76 34.81
CA THR A 149 15.45 55.24 35.18
C THR A 149 15.48 53.72 35.33
N THR A 150 14.44 53.05 34.86
CA THR A 150 14.20 51.61 35.03
C THR A 150 14.01 50.96 33.66
N GLY A 151 14.06 49.63 33.60
CA GLY A 151 13.76 48.89 32.38
C GLY A 151 12.27 48.92 32.03
N TYR A 152 11.82 47.96 31.24
CA TYR A 152 10.40 47.62 31.16
C TYR A 152 9.90 47.24 32.55
N ASP A 153 8.78 47.83 32.97
CA ASP A 153 8.07 47.54 34.20
C ASP A 153 6.63 47.13 33.89
N TYR A 154 5.94 46.49 34.84
CA TYR A 154 4.50 46.23 34.70
C TYR A 154 3.76 47.56 34.71
N LEU A 155 2.86 47.75 33.75
CA LEU A 155 1.88 48.83 33.76
C LEU A 155 0.48 48.23 33.70
N LEU A 156 -0.37 48.57 34.68
CA LEU A 156 -1.80 48.30 34.66
C LEU A 156 -2.56 49.62 34.50
N LEU A 157 -3.27 49.75 33.39
CA LEU A 157 -4.06 50.92 33.04
C LEU A 157 -5.54 50.63 33.29
N LYS A 158 -6.27 51.59 33.89
CA LYS A 158 -7.75 51.57 33.95
C LYS A 158 -8.33 52.72 33.15
N LEU A 159 -9.28 52.43 32.29
CA LEU A 159 -10.11 53.40 31.58
C LEU A 159 -11.57 53.20 31.93
N ASN A 160 -12.34 54.29 31.89
CA ASN A 160 -13.80 54.20 31.94
C ASN A 160 -14.37 53.82 30.56
N SER A 161 -15.67 53.57 30.48
CA SER A 161 -16.36 53.20 29.23
C SER A 161 -16.28 54.24 28.09
N GLY A 162 -15.92 55.48 28.42
CA GLY A 162 -15.71 56.59 27.49
C GLY A 162 -14.25 56.76 27.04
N GLY A 163 -13.35 55.84 27.42
CA GLY A 163 -11.94 55.89 27.04
C GLY A 163 -11.09 56.83 27.89
N THR A 164 -11.62 57.45 28.95
CA THR A 164 -10.79 58.30 29.80
C THR A 164 -10.00 57.46 30.80
N VAL A 165 -8.68 57.58 30.78
CA VAL A 165 -7.78 56.99 31.79
C VAL A 165 -8.18 57.49 33.19
N GLN A 166 -8.49 56.56 34.08
CA GLN A 166 -8.86 56.84 35.47
C GLN A 166 -7.64 56.80 36.40
N TRP A 167 -6.81 55.79 36.19
CA TRP A 167 -5.54 55.63 36.88
C TRP A 167 -4.65 54.66 36.11
N ASN A 168 -3.35 54.71 36.39
CA ASN A 168 -2.40 53.67 36.04
C ASN A 168 -1.62 53.24 37.29
N LYS A 169 -1.12 52.01 37.28
CA LYS A 169 -0.29 51.43 38.34
C LYS A 169 0.93 50.80 37.70
N ARG A 170 2.10 51.18 38.19
CA ARG A 170 3.36 50.57 37.82
C ARG A 170 3.84 49.65 38.93
N TYR A 171 4.40 48.51 38.56
CA TYR A 171 5.09 47.62 39.48
C TYR A 171 6.50 47.38 38.94
N ASP A 172 7.47 47.76 39.77
CA ASP A 172 8.90 47.58 39.57
C ASP A 172 9.45 46.89 40.83
N TYR A 173 10.08 45.73 40.68
CA TYR A 173 10.65 44.99 41.82
C TYR A 173 12.04 45.50 42.22
N THR A 174 13.01 45.53 41.30
CA THR A 174 14.43 45.84 41.59
C THR A 174 15.08 46.79 40.59
N SER A 175 14.28 47.59 39.88
CA SER A 175 14.70 48.45 38.77
C SER A 175 15.33 47.67 37.61
N LEU A 176 14.88 46.43 37.45
CA LEU A 176 15.22 45.49 36.38
C LEU A 176 13.98 45.24 35.52
N TYR A 177 14.05 44.33 34.54
CA TYR A 177 12.93 44.11 33.63
C TYR A 177 11.77 43.34 34.29
N ASP A 178 10.57 43.89 34.22
CA ASP A 178 9.31 43.29 34.61
C ASP A 178 8.30 43.40 33.44
N ILE A 179 7.84 42.26 32.92
CA ILE A 179 6.96 42.17 31.74
C ILE A 179 5.63 41.49 32.13
N PRO A 180 4.47 42.17 32.05
CA PRO A 180 3.18 41.54 32.27
C PRO A 180 2.74 40.76 31.02
N GLY A 181 2.17 39.58 31.21
CA GLY A 181 1.67 38.72 30.14
C GLY A 181 0.15 38.71 30.00
N HIS A 182 -0.59 38.61 31.11
CA HIS A 182 -2.03 38.37 31.07
C HIS A 182 -2.82 39.07 32.18
N LEU A 183 -4.11 39.33 31.90
CA LEU A 183 -5.10 39.87 32.82
C LEU A 183 -6.29 38.94 33.01
N ILE A 184 -6.71 38.77 34.26
CA ILE A 184 -7.95 38.07 34.57
C ILE A 184 -8.68 38.68 35.78
N SER A 185 -10.00 38.49 35.84
CA SER A 185 -10.79 38.91 36.99
C SER A 185 -10.76 37.87 38.10
N ASN A 186 -10.64 38.30 39.35
CA ASN A 186 -10.81 37.48 40.54
C ASN A 186 -12.06 37.94 41.32
N GLY A 187 -12.97 37.02 41.62
CA GLY A 187 -14.26 37.32 42.25
C GLY A 187 -15.13 38.30 41.44
N GLY A 188 -14.94 38.35 40.12
CA GLY A 188 -15.65 39.25 39.20
C GLY A 188 -15.41 40.76 39.41
N THR A 189 -14.46 41.16 40.26
CA THR A 189 -14.22 42.57 40.60
C THR A 189 -12.74 42.94 40.75
N ASN A 190 -11.94 42.08 41.35
CA ASN A 190 -10.49 42.30 41.48
C ASN A 190 -9.79 41.97 40.17
N ILE A 191 -8.62 42.58 39.96
CA ILE A 191 -7.81 42.46 38.75
C ILE A 191 -6.54 41.73 39.12
N VAL A 192 -6.26 40.61 38.47
CA VAL A 192 -4.98 39.92 38.57
C VAL A 192 -4.21 40.15 37.30
N VAL A 193 -2.98 40.66 37.44
CA VAL A 193 -2.00 40.77 36.36
C VAL A 193 -0.82 39.87 36.67
N SER A 194 -0.42 39.08 35.69
CA SER A 194 0.62 38.07 35.84
C SER A 194 1.62 38.13 34.69
N GLY A 195 2.89 37.84 34.98
CA GLY A 195 3.96 37.77 33.98
C GLY A 195 5.30 37.39 34.59
N ALA A 196 6.40 37.90 34.02
CA ALA A 196 7.77 37.64 34.47
C ALA A 196 8.43 38.91 35.04
N SER A 197 9.17 38.81 36.14
CA SER A 197 9.76 39.94 36.88
C SER A 197 11.18 39.62 37.34
N GLN A 198 12.16 40.39 36.90
CA GLN A 198 13.56 40.11 37.24
C GLN A 198 13.88 40.34 38.71
N SER A 199 14.48 39.33 39.34
CA SER A 199 15.16 39.46 40.64
C SER A 199 16.66 39.70 40.49
N SER A 200 17.22 39.42 39.30
CA SER A 200 18.60 39.76 38.90
C SER A 200 18.72 39.77 37.38
N ALA A 201 19.86 40.24 36.84
CA ALA A 201 20.10 40.29 35.39
C ALA A 201 19.98 38.93 34.68
N THR A 202 20.09 37.81 35.41
CA THR A 202 20.03 36.45 34.88
C THR A 202 18.91 35.62 35.51
N ASN A 203 17.99 36.22 36.27
CA ASN A 203 16.95 35.46 36.97
C ASN A 203 15.60 36.18 36.93
N TRP A 204 14.58 35.49 36.43
CA TRP A 204 13.21 35.99 36.30
C TRP A 204 12.30 35.22 37.27
N ASP A 205 11.58 35.96 38.11
CA ASP A 205 10.55 35.42 38.97
C ASP A 205 9.20 35.58 38.28
N TYR A 206 8.40 34.53 38.23
CA TYR A 206 6.99 34.68 37.90
C TYR A 206 6.31 35.53 38.98
N THR A 207 5.61 36.58 38.56
CA THR A 207 4.97 37.53 39.47
C THR A 207 3.52 37.74 39.10
N SER A 208 2.64 37.53 40.08
CA SER A 208 1.22 37.83 40.00
C SER A 208 0.84 38.90 41.01
N LEU A 209 0.08 39.90 40.57
CA LEU A 209 -0.34 41.04 41.36
C LEU A 209 -1.86 41.15 41.32
N LYS A 210 -2.49 41.18 42.50
CA LYS A 210 -3.94 41.37 42.64
C LYS A 210 -4.24 42.80 43.07
N TYR A 211 -5.04 43.51 42.28
CA TYR A 211 -5.51 44.87 42.53
C TYR A 211 -7.02 44.89 42.78
N ASN A 212 -7.49 45.80 43.62
CA ASN A 212 -8.92 46.11 43.70
C ASN A 212 -9.34 47.07 42.56
N PRO A 213 -10.65 47.30 42.35
CA PRO A 213 -11.14 48.22 41.31
C PRO A 213 -10.63 49.68 41.40
N SER A 214 -10.14 50.10 42.57
CA SER A 214 -9.55 51.43 42.81
C SER A 214 -8.05 51.52 42.48
N GLY A 215 -7.44 50.40 42.08
CA GLY A 215 -6.01 50.31 41.76
C GLY A 215 -5.12 50.19 43.00
N THR A 216 -5.67 49.82 44.16
CA THR A 216 -4.84 49.43 45.32
C THR A 216 -4.36 48.00 45.10
N LEU A 217 -3.04 47.81 45.16
CA LEU A 217 -2.43 46.49 45.20
C LEU A 217 -2.80 45.82 46.53
N ILE A 218 -3.56 44.72 46.48
CA ILE A 218 -3.99 43.95 47.65
C ILE A 218 -3.01 42.81 47.92
N GLN A 219 -2.46 42.20 46.87
CA GLN A 219 -1.62 41.02 47.01
C GLN A 219 -0.56 40.93 45.91
N THR A 220 0.60 40.42 46.29
CA THR A 220 1.72 40.11 45.40
C THR A 220 2.17 38.70 45.71
N GLN A 221 2.20 37.85 44.69
CA GLN A 221 2.87 36.57 44.73
C GLN A 221 4.07 36.62 43.79
N ARG A 222 5.25 36.33 44.33
CA ARG A 222 6.48 36.13 43.54
C ARG A 222 7.04 34.76 43.86
N SER A 223 7.24 33.95 42.85
CA SER A 223 7.84 32.62 43.01
C SER A 223 9.34 32.71 42.76
N SER A 224 10.10 33.09 43.81
CA SER A 224 11.56 33.17 43.77
C SER A 224 12.19 31.88 44.29
N ALA A 225 12.54 30.94 43.42
CA ALA A 225 13.51 29.91 43.78
C ALA A 225 14.23 29.33 42.56
N ALA A 226 15.49 28.96 42.75
CA ALA A 226 16.23 28.13 41.80
C ALA A 226 15.40 26.88 41.52
N GLY A 227 14.94 26.74 40.27
CA GLY A 227 14.09 25.63 39.85
C GLY A 227 12.58 25.78 40.12
N TYR A 228 12.04 26.93 40.52
CA TYR A 228 10.58 27.16 40.67
C TYR A 228 9.99 28.31 39.82
N GLY A 229 10.82 29.14 39.18
CA GLY A 229 10.37 30.21 38.28
C GLY A 229 9.91 29.70 36.90
N PHE A 230 9.31 30.61 36.12
CA PHE A 230 9.20 30.48 34.66
C PHE A 230 10.20 31.44 34.04
N ASP A 231 10.93 30.99 33.03
CA ASP A 231 11.77 31.85 32.21
C ASP A 231 10.94 32.53 31.12
N ARG A 232 9.88 31.85 30.62
CA ARG A 232 8.94 32.40 29.63
C ARG A 232 7.50 31.91 29.91
N PRO A 233 6.65 32.66 30.63
CA PRO A 233 5.23 32.31 30.75
C PRO A 233 4.51 32.57 29.42
N THR A 234 3.65 31.65 29.00
CA THR A 234 2.96 31.71 27.69
C THR A 234 1.44 31.67 27.79
N GLY A 235 0.88 31.28 28.93
CA GLY A 235 -0.57 31.28 29.10
C GLY A 235 -1.03 31.25 30.56
N LEU A 236 -2.24 31.77 30.78
CA LEU A 236 -2.91 31.86 32.07
C LEU A 236 -4.42 31.59 31.91
N VAL A 237 -4.99 30.72 32.75
CA VAL A 237 -6.45 30.45 32.82
C VAL A 237 -6.92 30.31 34.27
N THR A 238 -8.23 30.44 34.52
CA THR A 238 -8.83 30.27 35.85
C THR A 238 -9.98 29.26 35.85
N ASP A 239 -10.10 28.48 36.92
CA ASP A 239 -11.25 27.61 37.13
C ASP A 239 -12.46 28.33 37.76
N GLY A 240 -13.58 27.61 37.93
CA GLY A 240 -14.80 28.14 38.55
C GLY A 240 -14.68 28.49 40.03
N SER A 241 -13.54 28.17 40.68
CA SER A 241 -13.23 28.51 42.07
C SER A 241 -12.19 29.65 42.15
N ASP A 242 -11.96 30.37 41.05
CA ASP A 242 -10.96 31.45 40.95
C ASP A 242 -9.52 31.00 41.23
N ASN A 243 -9.19 29.70 41.11
CA ASN A 243 -7.80 29.26 41.11
C ASN A 243 -7.16 29.56 39.74
N PHE A 244 -5.86 29.86 39.74
CA PHE A 244 -5.10 30.24 38.55
C PHE A 244 -4.20 29.10 38.09
N TYR A 245 -4.11 28.90 36.78
CA TYR A 245 -3.23 27.92 36.15
C TYR A 245 -2.37 28.62 35.11
N ILE A 246 -1.06 28.42 35.21
CA ILE A 246 -0.06 29.13 34.42
C ILE A 246 0.83 28.10 33.76
N THR A 247 1.16 28.29 32.49
CA THR A 247 2.13 27.46 31.78
C THR A 247 3.21 28.28 31.08
N GLY A 248 4.28 27.61 30.67
CA GLY A 248 5.41 28.21 29.99
C GLY A 248 6.67 27.37 30.10
N TYR A 249 7.82 28.03 29.99
CA TYR A 249 9.15 27.44 29.96
C TYR A 249 9.89 27.62 31.29
N THR A 250 10.69 26.64 31.70
CA THR A 250 11.63 26.76 32.82
C THR A 250 13.01 26.24 32.41
N TYR A 251 14.08 26.99 32.70
CA TYR A 251 15.45 26.57 32.43
C TYR A 251 15.96 25.67 33.56
N ASN A 252 16.44 24.49 33.24
CA ASN A 252 16.93 23.53 34.24
C ASN A 252 18.46 23.60 34.46
N GLY A 253 19.17 24.39 33.66
CA GLY A 253 20.63 24.50 33.68
C GLY A 253 21.32 24.01 32.40
N THR A 254 20.62 23.28 31.54
CA THR A 254 21.09 22.80 30.23
C THR A 254 20.19 23.32 29.11
N ASP A 255 18.89 23.05 29.22
CA ASP A 255 17.83 23.32 28.23
C ASP A 255 16.57 23.86 28.95
N TYR A 256 15.53 24.17 28.18
CA TYR A 256 14.22 24.57 28.71
C TYR A 256 13.25 23.39 28.78
N ASP A 257 12.45 23.38 29.84
CA ASP A 257 11.41 22.39 30.12
C ASP A 257 10.01 23.03 30.12
N MET A 258 8.96 22.25 29.82
CA MET A 258 7.59 22.71 30.03
C MET A 258 7.29 22.77 31.53
N ARG A 259 6.57 23.81 31.97
CA ARG A 259 6.12 23.92 33.37
C ARG A 259 4.67 24.35 33.48
N THR A 260 4.00 23.86 34.52
CA THR A 260 2.64 24.30 34.90
C THR A 260 2.54 24.54 36.40
N ILE A 261 1.92 25.65 36.82
CA ILE A 261 1.71 26.04 38.22
C ILE A 261 0.23 26.28 38.47
N LYS A 262 -0.32 25.75 39.57
CA LYS A 262 -1.62 26.15 40.11
C LYS A 262 -1.43 27.05 41.33
N LEU A 263 -2.15 28.17 41.35
CA LEU A 263 -2.32 29.05 42.50
C LEU A 263 -3.78 29.07 42.96
N ASP A 264 -4.04 29.27 44.24
CA ASP A 264 -5.41 29.44 44.75
C ASP A 264 -5.97 30.85 44.48
N GLU A 265 -7.21 31.11 44.89
CA GLU A 265 -7.86 32.42 44.73
C GLU A 265 -7.07 33.57 45.35
N ASP A 266 -6.20 33.27 46.33
CA ASP A 266 -5.29 34.17 47.01
C ASP A 266 -3.88 34.15 46.41
N LEU A 267 -3.70 33.70 45.17
CA LEU A 267 -2.40 33.58 44.50
C LEU A 267 -1.38 32.72 45.30
N SER A 268 -1.82 31.91 46.26
CA SER A 268 -0.92 31.04 47.02
C SER A 268 -0.63 29.78 46.19
N PRO A 269 0.63 29.32 46.10
CA PRO A 269 0.95 28.11 45.35
C PRO A 269 0.26 26.87 45.90
N VAL A 270 -0.44 26.13 45.03
CA VAL A 270 -1.09 24.86 45.36
C VAL A 270 -0.24 23.69 44.88
N TRP A 271 0.18 23.70 43.61
CA TRP A 271 1.07 22.68 43.04
C TRP A 271 1.88 23.21 41.84
N THR A 272 2.94 22.50 41.50
CA THR A 272 3.82 22.77 40.34
C THR A 272 4.27 21.45 39.72
N VAL A 273 4.26 21.37 38.39
CA VAL A 273 4.72 20.21 37.60
C VAL A 273 5.64 20.71 36.48
N SER A 274 6.68 19.96 36.13
CA SER A 274 7.54 20.23 34.97
C SER A 274 7.71 18.94 34.16
N GLU A 275 7.76 19.07 32.84
CA GLU A 275 7.99 17.98 31.89
C GLU A 275 9.33 18.22 31.19
N ASN A 276 10.17 17.18 31.16
CA ASN A 276 11.52 17.22 30.59
C ASN A 276 11.76 15.92 29.82
N ASP A 277 11.89 16.03 28.50
CA ASP A 277 12.13 14.92 27.59
C ASP A 277 13.61 14.80 27.15
N GLY A 278 14.50 15.62 27.73
CA GLY A 278 15.96 15.55 27.53
C GLY A 278 16.52 16.52 26.49
N GLY A 279 15.69 17.42 25.95
CA GLY A 279 16.06 18.50 25.01
C GLY A 279 15.25 19.78 25.29
N GLU A 280 15.19 20.69 24.31
CA GLU A 280 14.37 21.90 24.42
C GLU A 280 12.85 21.61 24.36
N ASP A 281 12.14 21.80 25.47
CA ASP A 281 10.70 21.60 25.59
C ASP A 281 9.96 22.91 25.97
N GLY A 282 8.79 23.10 25.38
CA GLY A 282 8.09 24.38 25.44
C GLY A 282 6.58 24.28 25.43
N SER A 283 5.92 24.95 26.38
CA SER A 283 4.47 25.10 26.39
C SER A 283 4.07 26.43 25.78
N ASN A 284 3.26 26.42 24.72
CA ASN A 284 2.82 27.60 23.98
C ASN A 284 1.38 28.01 24.32
N ALA A 285 0.54 27.07 24.74
CA ALA A 285 -0.89 27.32 24.95
C ALA A 285 -1.46 26.45 26.08
N ILE A 286 -2.48 26.96 26.76
CA ILE A 286 -3.19 26.28 27.87
C ILE A 286 -4.70 26.46 27.74
N CYS A 287 -5.46 25.41 28.08
CA CYS A 287 -6.90 25.52 28.33
C CYS A 287 -7.34 24.59 29.47
N ILE A 288 -8.56 24.79 29.97
CA ILE A 288 -9.18 23.93 30.97
C ILE A 288 -10.54 23.42 30.50
N ASP A 289 -10.91 22.23 30.96
CA ASP A 289 -12.25 21.68 30.73
C ASP A 289 -13.23 22.02 31.86
N GLY A 290 -14.50 21.60 31.71
CA GLY A 290 -15.55 21.82 32.71
C GLY A 290 -15.38 21.01 34.01
N SER A 291 -14.38 20.14 34.10
CA SER A 291 -14.00 19.38 35.31
C SER A 291 -12.69 19.88 35.93
N ASP A 292 -12.23 21.06 35.52
CA ASP A 292 -10.97 21.67 35.94
C ASP A 292 -9.73 20.82 35.63
N ASN A 293 -9.80 19.96 34.60
CA ASN A 293 -8.60 19.36 34.03
C ASN A 293 -7.88 20.38 33.14
N ILE A 294 -6.56 20.29 33.13
CA ILE A 294 -5.66 21.24 32.49
C ILE A 294 -5.04 20.58 31.28
N TYR A 295 -5.01 21.30 30.17
CA TYR A 295 -4.39 20.88 28.92
C TYR A 295 -3.35 21.92 28.53
N ILE A 296 -2.11 21.49 28.33
CA ILE A 296 -1.04 22.32 27.79
C ILE A 296 -0.58 21.76 26.45
N ALA A 297 -0.19 22.63 25.54
CA ALA A 297 0.37 22.23 24.25
C ALA A 297 1.49 23.15 23.80
N GLY A 298 2.48 22.57 23.14
CA GLY A 298 3.57 23.29 22.49
C GLY A 298 4.45 22.30 21.74
N TYR A 299 5.70 22.14 22.16
CA TYR A 299 6.65 21.20 21.55
C TYR A 299 7.55 20.52 22.58
N ALA A 300 8.11 19.39 22.17
CA ALA A 300 9.25 18.73 22.82
C ALA A 300 10.31 18.40 21.77
N GLU A 301 11.59 18.52 22.13
CA GLU A 301 12.71 18.25 21.24
C GLU A 301 13.23 16.83 21.47
N ASN A 302 13.44 16.10 20.38
CA ASN A 302 13.95 14.74 20.45
C ASN A 302 15.49 14.70 20.39
N SER A 303 16.08 13.50 20.51
CA SER A 303 17.53 13.31 20.49
C SER A 303 18.23 13.64 19.16
N ALA A 304 17.47 13.97 18.11
CA ALA A 304 17.96 14.40 16.81
C ALA A 304 17.76 15.91 16.57
N ASP A 305 17.48 16.67 17.64
CA ASP A 305 17.21 18.12 17.63
C ASP A 305 15.94 18.52 16.83
N ASN A 306 15.05 17.58 16.55
CA ASN A 306 13.77 17.85 15.88
C ASN A 306 12.68 18.13 16.91
N LYS A 307 11.89 19.19 16.69
CA LYS A 307 10.74 19.52 17.54
C LYS A 307 9.49 18.77 17.13
N GLN A 308 8.75 18.28 18.12
CA GLN A 308 7.55 17.48 17.96
C GLN A 308 6.41 18.10 18.75
N ILE A 309 5.19 18.11 18.22
CA ILE A 309 4.06 18.70 18.95
C ILE A 309 3.79 17.86 20.20
N LYS A 310 3.93 18.46 21.39
CA LYS A 310 3.62 17.83 22.68
C LYS A 310 2.34 18.41 23.27
N ILE A 311 1.46 17.53 23.74
CA ILE A 311 0.22 17.86 24.46
C ILE A 311 0.19 17.06 25.76
N VAL A 312 -0.10 17.73 26.87
CA VAL A 312 -0.13 17.11 28.21
C VAL A 312 -1.44 17.46 28.92
N LYS A 313 -2.06 16.45 29.55
CA LYS A 313 -3.25 16.62 30.39
C LYS A 313 -2.95 16.35 31.86
N TYR A 314 -3.30 17.28 32.74
CA TYR A 314 -3.35 17.08 34.19
C TYR A 314 -4.78 17.14 34.71
N ASN A 315 -5.04 16.49 35.85
CA ASN A 315 -6.24 16.78 36.62
C ASN A 315 -6.07 18.03 37.49
N SER A 316 -7.15 18.50 38.14
CA SER A 316 -7.14 19.69 39.00
C SER A 316 -6.18 19.64 40.20
N GLY A 317 -5.73 18.42 40.56
CA GLY A 317 -4.72 18.16 41.58
C GLY A 317 -3.27 18.10 41.08
N GLY A 318 -3.03 18.34 39.78
CA GLY A 318 -1.69 18.34 39.17
C GLY A 318 -1.16 16.94 38.86
N THR A 319 -2.02 15.90 38.82
CA THR A 319 -1.61 14.55 38.43
C THR A 319 -1.75 14.36 36.92
N LEU A 320 -0.68 13.93 36.25
CA LEU A 320 -0.68 13.56 34.83
C LEU A 320 -1.76 12.52 34.55
N GLN A 321 -2.56 12.75 33.50
CA GLN A 321 -3.61 11.84 33.05
C GLN A 321 -3.19 11.13 31.75
N TRP A 322 -2.69 11.90 30.79
CA TRP A 322 -2.09 11.39 29.56
C TRP A 322 -1.24 12.48 28.92
N GLU A 323 -0.33 12.05 28.05
CA GLU A 323 0.46 12.91 27.17
C GLU A 323 0.44 12.35 25.74
N LYS A 324 0.66 13.22 24.75
CA LYS A 324 0.75 12.86 23.34
C LYS A 324 1.86 13.65 22.66
N ILE A 325 2.67 12.93 21.90
CA ILE A 325 3.58 13.47 20.91
C ILE A 325 2.96 13.20 19.54
N LEU A 326 2.74 14.25 18.74
CA LEU A 326 2.20 14.15 17.39
C LEU A 326 3.29 14.50 16.36
N GLN A 327 3.73 13.52 15.59
CA GLN A 327 4.71 13.65 14.51
C GLN A 327 4.01 13.48 13.15
N ASN A 328 4.54 14.08 12.08
CA ASN A 328 4.04 13.89 10.72
C ASN A 328 5.16 13.34 9.84
N SER A 329 5.15 12.06 9.47
CA SER A 329 6.21 11.41 8.67
C SER A 329 7.64 11.56 9.24
N SER A 330 8.61 10.86 8.66
CA SER A 330 10.04 10.85 9.09
C SER A 330 10.81 12.14 8.74
N ASN A 331 10.19 13.11 8.04
CA ASN A 331 10.87 14.23 7.38
C ASN A 331 10.58 15.62 7.97
N ASP A 332 9.90 15.71 9.12
CA ASP A 332 9.68 17.00 9.80
C ASP A 332 10.94 17.41 10.59
N ILE A 333 11.38 18.65 10.40
CA ILE A 333 12.50 19.23 11.17
C ILE A 333 12.01 20.12 12.33
N GLU A 334 10.80 20.69 12.23
CA GLU A 334 10.21 21.51 13.29
C GLU A 334 8.68 21.37 13.33
N ALA A 335 8.13 21.01 14.50
CA ALA A 335 6.68 20.99 14.72
C ALA A 335 6.31 21.57 16.09
N GLN A 336 5.30 22.44 16.11
CA GLN A 336 4.80 23.02 17.37
C GLN A 336 3.31 23.36 17.32
N ALA A 337 2.63 23.15 18.46
CA ALA A 337 1.30 23.70 18.68
C ALA A 337 1.40 25.20 19.02
N THR A 338 0.50 26.00 18.45
CA THR A 338 0.41 27.45 18.68
C THR A 338 -0.90 27.87 19.33
N GLY A 339 -1.91 27.00 19.34
CA GLY A 339 -3.17 27.27 20.03
C GLY A 339 -3.87 25.99 20.49
N ILE A 340 -4.59 26.09 21.61
CA ILE A 340 -5.39 25.00 22.19
C ILE A 340 -6.70 25.55 22.75
N THR A 341 -7.79 24.82 22.56
CA THR A 341 -9.10 25.19 23.12
C THR A 341 -9.93 23.95 23.47
N TYR A 342 -10.69 24.01 24.57
CA TYR A 342 -11.63 22.97 24.94
C TYR A 342 -12.99 23.22 24.28
N ASN A 343 -13.49 22.23 23.55
CA ASN A 343 -14.85 22.23 23.03
C ASN A 343 -15.75 21.37 23.93
N SER A 344 -16.58 22.05 24.72
CA SER A 344 -17.52 21.40 25.65
C SER A 344 -18.65 20.63 24.98
N THR A 345 -18.93 20.87 23.69
CA THR A 345 -20.02 20.19 22.98
C THR A 345 -19.59 18.80 22.51
N SER A 346 -18.38 18.68 21.98
CA SER A 346 -17.82 17.40 21.53
C SER A 346 -17.03 16.66 22.60
N ASP A 347 -16.76 17.32 23.73
CA ASP A 347 -15.81 16.89 24.76
C ASP A 347 -14.46 16.51 24.13
N ARG A 348 -13.92 17.47 23.37
CA ARG A 348 -12.62 17.38 22.70
C ARG A 348 -11.78 18.58 23.03
N VAL A 349 -10.47 18.35 23.07
CA VAL A 349 -9.50 19.44 23.02
C VAL A 349 -9.07 19.61 21.56
N VAL A 350 -9.16 20.84 21.05
CA VAL A 350 -8.82 21.19 19.67
C VAL A 350 -7.51 21.98 19.70
N ILE A 351 -6.54 21.53 18.90
CA ILE A 351 -5.20 22.08 18.82
C ILE A 351 -4.97 22.55 17.41
N THR A 352 -4.29 23.68 17.25
CA THR A 352 -3.70 24.08 15.97
C THR A 352 -2.20 24.29 16.14
N GLY A 353 -1.46 23.98 15.10
CA GLY A 353 -0.01 24.13 15.04
C GLY A 353 0.46 24.03 13.61
N PHE A 354 1.77 23.95 13.41
CA PHE A 354 2.33 23.68 12.10
C PHE A 354 3.37 22.56 12.15
N TYR A 355 3.55 21.92 11.00
CA TYR A 355 4.71 21.09 10.69
C TYR A 355 5.55 21.82 9.65
N GLU A 356 6.87 21.82 9.84
CA GLU A 356 7.87 22.29 8.90
C GLU A 356 8.60 21.11 8.28
N TYR A 357 8.48 21.02 6.95
CA TYR A 357 9.19 20.04 6.14
C TYR A 357 10.63 20.50 5.86
N THR A 358 11.50 19.57 5.47
CA THR A 358 12.88 19.86 5.02
C THR A 358 12.98 20.90 3.90
N SER A 359 11.91 21.11 3.12
CA SER A 359 11.82 22.19 2.13
C SER A 359 11.67 23.60 2.72
N GLY A 360 11.51 23.73 4.05
CA GLY A 360 11.17 24.97 4.75
C GLY A 360 9.67 25.31 4.70
N LYS A 361 8.85 24.44 4.09
CA LYS A 361 7.40 24.63 3.99
C LYS A 361 6.72 24.38 5.33
N LYS A 362 5.91 25.35 5.79
CA LYS A 362 5.07 25.23 7.00
C LYS A 362 3.60 25.05 6.65
N VAL A 363 2.95 24.08 7.29
CA VAL A 363 1.54 23.73 7.02
C VAL A 363 0.69 23.84 8.28
N ILE A 364 -0.34 24.70 8.24
CA ILE A 364 -1.35 24.78 9.30
C ILE A 364 -2.03 23.43 9.43
N THR A 365 -1.89 22.84 10.60
CA THR A 365 -2.53 21.58 10.94
C THR A 365 -3.36 21.73 12.20
N THR A 366 -4.60 21.26 12.12
CA THR A 366 -5.57 21.33 13.20
C THR A 366 -6.05 19.93 13.54
N PHE A 367 -6.07 19.62 14.82
CA PHE A 367 -6.41 18.31 15.35
C PHE A 367 -7.44 18.44 16.46
N ALA A 368 -8.21 17.38 16.69
CA ALA A 368 -8.93 17.22 17.93
C ALA A 368 -8.60 15.90 18.61
N LEU A 369 -8.34 15.96 19.91
CA LEU A 369 -8.03 14.80 20.74
C LEU A 369 -9.17 14.56 21.74
N ARG A 370 -9.39 13.29 22.08
CA ARG A 370 -10.34 12.94 23.16
C ARG A 370 -9.81 13.38 24.51
N THR A 371 -10.68 13.92 25.34
CA THR A 371 -10.36 14.37 26.70
C THR A 371 -9.96 13.21 27.62
N ASP A 372 -10.49 12.00 27.40
CA ASP A 372 -10.30 10.83 28.26
C ASP A 372 -8.95 10.13 28.07
N ASN A 373 -8.50 9.95 26.83
CA ASN A 373 -7.28 9.18 26.51
C ASN A 373 -6.30 9.88 25.55
N GLY A 374 -6.63 11.09 25.09
CA GLY A 374 -5.78 11.85 24.17
C GLY A 374 -5.74 11.30 22.73
N ASN A 375 -6.54 10.28 22.40
CA ASN A 375 -6.50 9.70 21.05
C ASN A 375 -7.03 10.69 20.01
N LEU A 376 -6.38 10.71 18.85
CA LEU A 376 -6.75 11.54 17.71
C LEU A 376 -8.15 11.17 17.20
N THR A 377 -8.99 12.17 16.97
CA THR A 377 -10.35 11.99 16.44
C THR A 377 -10.48 12.48 15.00
N TRP A 378 -9.83 13.59 14.68
CA TRP A 378 -9.67 14.07 13.31
C TRP A 378 -8.44 14.98 13.20
N LYS A 379 -7.88 15.01 12.00
CA LYS A 379 -6.81 15.92 11.55
C LYS A 379 -7.30 16.63 10.28
N LYS A 380 -7.07 17.93 10.18
CA LYS A 380 -7.24 18.70 8.95
C LYS A 380 -6.00 19.54 8.71
N GLU A 381 -5.46 19.42 7.52
CA GLU A 381 -4.44 20.31 7.00
C GLU A 381 -5.12 21.37 6.15
N TYR A 382 -4.68 22.60 6.31
CA TYR A 382 -5.15 23.69 5.47
C TYR A 382 -4.54 23.56 4.07
N PRO A 383 -5.33 23.59 2.97
CA PRO A 383 -4.79 23.46 1.63
C PRO A 383 -3.87 24.65 1.30
N ASN A 384 -2.58 24.35 1.15
CA ASN A 384 -1.55 25.32 0.83
C ASN A 384 -1.61 25.75 -0.64
N LEU A 385 -1.11 26.96 -0.93
CA LEU A 385 -0.88 27.43 -2.30
C LEU A 385 0.60 27.23 -2.64
N GLY A 386 0.97 26.07 -3.19
CA GLY A 386 2.35 25.79 -3.60
C GLY A 386 3.36 25.90 -2.45
N GLU A 387 4.31 26.85 -2.56
CA GLU A 387 5.43 27.15 -1.64
C GLU A 387 5.05 28.07 -0.47
N SER A 388 3.76 28.18 -0.12
CA SER A 388 3.32 29.05 0.98
C SER A 388 3.86 28.62 2.34
N ILE A 389 4.34 29.56 3.15
CA ILE A 389 4.65 29.36 4.58
C ILE A 389 3.43 29.77 5.40
N ASP A 390 2.71 28.79 5.94
CA ASP A 390 1.47 29.00 6.68
C ASP A 390 1.65 28.68 8.17
N ILE A 391 1.41 29.67 9.04
CA ILE A 391 1.60 29.57 10.49
C ILE A 391 0.28 29.94 11.20
N PRO A 392 -0.35 29.02 11.97
CA PRO A 392 -1.52 29.37 12.76
C PRO A 392 -1.09 30.08 14.03
N THR A 393 -1.90 31.02 14.49
CA THR A 393 -1.65 31.78 15.72
C THR A 393 -2.68 31.50 16.79
N ASN A 394 -3.88 31.03 16.43
CA ASN A 394 -4.90 30.68 17.41
C ASN A 394 -5.97 29.71 16.84
N VAL A 395 -6.64 29.00 17.74
CA VAL A 395 -7.81 28.16 17.45
C VAL A 395 -8.93 28.42 18.46
N LEU A 396 -10.15 28.54 17.95
CA LEU A 396 -11.36 28.74 18.75
C LEU A 396 -12.38 27.68 18.33
N ALA A 397 -13.11 27.12 19.29
CA ALA A 397 -14.13 26.11 19.01
C ALA A 397 -15.42 26.41 19.77
N ASN A 398 -16.57 26.21 19.12
CA ASN A 398 -17.88 26.35 19.73
C ASN A 398 -18.92 25.51 18.98
N ASN A 399 -19.68 24.70 19.70
CA ASN A 399 -20.60 23.70 19.14
C ASN A 399 -19.84 22.78 18.18
N ASN A 400 -20.36 22.62 16.96
CA ASN A 400 -19.75 21.82 15.91
C ASN A 400 -18.75 22.63 15.07
N TYR A 401 -18.41 23.86 15.44
CA TYR A 401 -17.56 24.73 14.62
C TYR A 401 -16.19 24.97 15.25
N VAL A 402 -15.18 24.99 14.38
CA VAL A 402 -13.79 25.32 14.73
C VAL A 402 -13.33 26.44 13.80
N TRP A 403 -12.68 27.46 14.37
CA TRP A 403 -12.05 28.56 13.65
C TRP A 403 -10.55 28.52 13.92
N VAL A 404 -9.77 28.61 12.85
CA VAL A 404 -8.31 28.69 12.91
C VAL A 404 -7.90 30.01 12.29
N TYR A 405 -7.11 30.78 13.02
CA TYR A 405 -6.57 32.05 12.57
C TYR A 405 -5.06 31.94 12.47
N GLY A 406 -4.48 32.53 11.43
CA GLY A 406 -3.05 32.43 11.16
C GLY A 406 -2.58 33.38 10.08
N ARG A 407 -1.37 33.12 9.58
CA ARG A 407 -0.71 33.88 8.52
C ARG A 407 -0.24 32.95 7.42
N ARG A 408 -0.20 33.49 6.20
CA ARG A 408 0.30 32.83 5.00
C ARG A 408 1.29 33.75 4.31
N THR A 409 2.48 33.26 4.01
CA THR A 409 3.49 33.99 3.23
C THR A 409 3.71 33.29 1.90
N VAL A 410 3.53 34.02 0.79
CA VAL A 410 3.81 33.56 -0.58
C VAL A 410 4.67 34.60 -1.26
N ASP A 411 5.83 34.22 -1.81
CA ASP A 411 6.78 35.13 -2.48
C ASP A 411 7.03 36.42 -1.67
N ASP A 412 7.45 36.26 -0.39
CA ASP A 412 7.66 37.35 0.59
C ASP A 412 6.43 38.20 0.94
N THR A 413 5.24 37.82 0.49
CA THR A 413 3.98 38.52 0.80
C THR A 413 3.17 37.78 1.85
N THR A 414 3.07 38.34 3.05
CA THR A 414 2.27 37.77 4.14
C THR A 414 0.82 38.30 4.15
N ARG A 415 -0.16 37.42 4.40
CA ARG A 415 -1.58 37.72 4.61
C ARG A 415 -2.12 37.02 5.85
N TYR A 416 -3.14 37.58 6.49
CA TYR A 416 -3.89 36.83 7.49
C TYR A 416 -4.82 35.82 6.82
N VAL A 417 -4.95 34.65 7.43
CA VAL A 417 -5.81 33.56 7.00
C VAL A 417 -6.74 33.18 8.12
N THR A 418 -8.02 33.01 7.80
CA THR A 418 -9.00 32.38 8.67
C THR A 418 -9.62 31.19 7.98
N VAL A 419 -9.70 30.06 8.67
CA VAL A 419 -10.35 28.84 8.19
C VAL A 419 -11.46 28.47 9.16
N LYS A 420 -12.61 28.06 8.64
CA LYS A 420 -13.71 27.52 9.47
C LYS A 420 -14.05 26.09 9.09
N TYR A 421 -14.05 25.22 10.08
CA TYR A 421 -14.48 23.84 9.97
C TYR A 421 -15.83 23.58 10.67
N GLU A 422 -16.55 22.57 10.21
CA GLU A 422 -17.73 21.98 10.86
C GLU A 422 -17.52 20.49 11.09
N THR A 423 -17.72 20.03 12.33
CA THR A 423 -17.51 18.64 12.75
C THR A 423 -18.84 17.94 13.03
N TRP A 424 -18.90 16.66 12.72
CA TRP A 424 -20.02 15.79 13.10
C TRP A 424 -19.48 14.44 13.58
N GLU A 425 -19.87 14.05 14.79
CA GLU A 425 -19.56 12.75 15.38
C GLU A 425 -20.57 11.72 14.88
N LYS A 426 -20.15 10.91 13.91
CA LYS A 426 -20.93 9.83 13.34
C LYS A 426 -20.78 8.56 14.22
N PRO A 427 -21.87 7.93 14.67
CA PRO A 427 -21.81 6.64 15.34
C PRO A 427 -21.16 5.57 14.44
N ASN A 428 -20.24 4.75 14.98
CA ASN A 428 -19.60 3.63 14.26
C ASN A 428 -19.78 2.31 15.02
N THR A 429 -21.03 1.87 15.18
CA THR A 429 -21.31 0.50 15.64
C THR A 429 -21.21 -0.48 14.49
N ASN A 430 -20.71 -1.67 14.76
CA ASN A 430 -20.69 -2.78 13.80
C ASN A 430 -21.74 -3.78 14.23
N ILE A 431 -22.46 -4.35 13.26
CA ILE A 431 -23.21 -5.57 13.49
C ILE A 431 -22.23 -6.74 13.40
N LEU A 432 -22.25 -7.58 14.44
CA LEU A 432 -21.38 -8.74 14.55
C LEU A 432 -22.16 -10.01 14.20
N ASP A 433 -21.47 -11.00 13.65
CA ASP A 433 -22.03 -12.33 13.50
C ASP A 433 -22.02 -13.11 14.82
N SER A 434 -22.47 -14.37 14.79
CA SER A 434 -22.47 -15.25 15.96
C SER A 434 -21.07 -15.57 16.53
N LEU A 435 -20.00 -15.17 15.83
CA LEU A 435 -18.60 -15.36 16.20
C LEU A 435 -17.91 -14.05 16.58
N ASP A 436 -18.68 -12.99 16.85
CA ASP A 436 -18.20 -11.64 17.19
C ASP A 436 -17.38 -10.96 16.07
N ARG A 437 -17.51 -11.42 14.81
CA ARG A 437 -16.82 -10.79 13.66
C ARG A 437 -17.69 -9.68 13.07
N PRO A 438 -17.13 -8.48 12.79
CA PRO A 438 -17.88 -7.41 12.14
C PRO A 438 -18.28 -7.79 10.72
N ILE A 439 -19.56 -7.61 10.40
CA ILE A 439 -20.13 -7.94 9.08
C ILE A 439 -20.41 -6.66 8.28
N TYR A 440 -21.11 -5.70 8.88
CA TYR A 440 -21.49 -4.43 8.27
C TYR A 440 -21.68 -3.35 9.34
N ARG A 441 -21.72 -2.08 8.91
CA ARG A 441 -21.96 -0.93 9.80
C ARG A 441 -23.44 -0.81 10.14
N ASP A 442 -23.72 -0.72 11.43
CA ASP A 442 -25.04 -0.52 12.01
C ASP A 442 -25.61 0.86 11.59
N ASN A 443 -26.87 0.92 11.17
CA ASN A 443 -27.61 2.12 10.78
C ASN A 443 -27.14 2.82 9.50
N GLU A 444 -26.46 2.10 8.62
CA GLU A 444 -25.82 2.64 7.42
C GLU A 444 -26.19 1.87 6.16
N VAL A 445 -26.74 2.59 5.17
CA VAL A 445 -27.00 2.04 3.83
C VAL A 445 -26.29 2.87 2.77
N ILE A 446 -25.66 2.19 1.81
CA ILE A 446 -25.13 2.81 0.60
C ILE A 446 -26.24 2.81 -0.44
N ILE A 447 -26.58 3.97 -0.97
CA ILE A 447 -27.62 4.15 -1.99
C ILE A 447 -27.00 4.73 -3.25
N ARG A 448 -27.23 4.05 -4.38
CA ARG A 448 -26.91 4.55 -5.71
C ARG A 448 -28.11 5.30 -6.27
N PHE A 449 -28.07 6.64 -6.21
CA PHE A 449 -29.13 7.48 -6.76
C PHE A 449 -28.99 7.66 -8.28
N ASN A 450 -30.09 7.96 -8.95
CA ASN A 450 -30.05 8.54 -10.29
C ASN A 450 -29.31 9.91 -10.20
N PRO A 451 -28.22 10.09 -10.97
CA PRO A 451 -27.38 11.27 -10.85
C PRO A 451 -28.07 12.61 -11.13
N GLU A 452 -29.18 12.62 -11.88
CA GLU A 452 -29.99 13.83 -12.13
C GLU A 452 -30.68 14.37 -10.87
N LEU A 453 -30.81 13.54 -9.82
CA LEU A 453 -31.51 13.89 -8.58
C LEU A 453 -30.60 14.57 -7.55
N LEU A 454 -29.29 14.65 -7.80
CA LEU A 454 -28.28 15.08 -6.82
C LEU A 454 -27.85 16.54 -7.04
N ASP A 455 -27.74 17.31 -5.96
CA ASP A 455 -27.25 18.70 -5.98
C ASP A 455 -25.74 18.73 -6.27
N LYS A 456 -25.39 19.26 -7.44
CA LYS A 456 -23.99 19.36 -7.90
C LYS A 456 -23.15 20.29 -7.04
N ASN A 457 -23.74 21.28 -6.37
CA ASN A 457 -22.99 22.13 -5.46
C ASN A 457 -22.45 21.34 -4.26
N PHE A 458 -23.24 20.39 -3.76
CA PHE A 458 -22.75 19.46 -2.74
C PHE A 458 -21.75 18.49 -3.36
N ILE A 459 -22.09 17.80 -4.46
CA ILE A 459 -21.24 16.78 -5.07
C ILE A 459 -19.85 17.31 -5.42
N ASP A 460 -19.76 18.47 -6.07
CA ASP A 460 -18.50 19.02 -6.59
C ASP A 460 -17.64 19.69 -5.50
N ASN A 461 -18.21 19.98 -4.33
CA ASN A 461 -17.48 20.62 -3.24
C ASN A 461 -16.66 19.60 -2.42
N LYS A 462 -15.37 19.43 -2.77
CA LYS A 462 -14.42 18.54 -2.06
C LYS A 462 -14.20 18.91 -0.58
N GLN A 463 -14.47 20.16 -0.21
CA GLN A 463 -14.36 20.63 1.18
C GLN A 463 -15.56 20.24 2.06
N GLN A 464 -16.64 19.73 1.45
CA GLN A 464 -17.84 19.27 2.14
C GLN A 464 -18.06 17.77 1.88
N VAL A 465 -17.90 16.95 2.93
CA VAL A 465 -18.00 15.48 2.86
C VAL A 465 -19.33 14.93 3.39
N TYR A 466 -20.10 15.72 4.13
CA TYR A 466 -21.45 15.35 4.61
C TYR A 466 -22.41 16.55 4.68
N THR A 467 -23.71 16.28 4.58
CA THR A 467 -24.82 17.23 4.83
C THR A 467 -26.12 16.49 5.17
N ASN A 468 -27.26 17.17 5.32
CA ASN A 468 -28.56 16.47 5.43
C ASN A 468 -28.97 15.92 4.07
N LEU A 469 -29.59 14.74 4.03
CA LEU A 469 -30.03 14.14 2.76
C LEU A 469 -31.00 15.03 1.97
N ALA A 470 -31.81 15.84 2.66
CA ALA A 470 -32.71 16.81 2.04
C ALA A 470 -31.96 17.92 1.25
N ASP A 471 -30.72 18.22 1.63
CA ASP A 471 -29.87 19.20 0.95
C ASP A 471 -29.07 18.56 -0.21
N VAL A 472 -29.14 17.23 -0.36
CA VAL A 472 -28.47 16.49 -1.44
C VAL A 472 -29.42 16.19 -2.60
N LEU A 473 -30.72 16.05 -2.34
CA LEU A 473 -31.73 15.73 -3.36
C LEU A 473 -32.44 17.00 -3.84
N ILE A 474 -32.44 17.25 -5.15
CA ILE A 474 -32.98 18.49 -5.74
C ILE A 474 -34.49 18.45 -6.02
N ASP A 475 -35.14 17.32 -5.76
CA ASP A 475 -36.53 17.08 -6.09
C ASP A 475 -37.33 16.40 -4.94
N THR A 476 -38.53 15.91 -5.24
CA THR A 476 -39.41 15.25 -4.26
C THR A 476 -38.98 13.84 -3.86
N THR A 477 -37.86 13.31 -4.37
CA THR A 477 -37.38 11.96 -4.03
C THR A 477 -37.09 11.82 -2.55
N TYR A 478 -36.61 12.89 -1.89
CA TYR A 478 -36.43 12.90 -0.44
C TYR A 478 -37.73 12.53 0.29
N ASP A 479 -38.87 13.11 -0.11
CA ASP A 479 -40.16 12.85 0.55
C ASP A 479 -40.60 11.38 0.41
N LYS A 480 -40.22 10.73 -0.70
CA LYS A 480 -40.52 9.29 -0.93
C LYS A 480 -39.73 8.39 0.00
N ILE A 481 -38.43 8.65 0.18
CA ILE A 481 -37.53 7.76 0.93
C ILE A 481 -37.38 8.14 2.41
N ALA A 482 -37.66 9.40 2.78
CA ALA A 482 -37.53 9.87 4.15
C ALA A 482 -38.42 9.09 5.13
N SER A 483 -39.57 8.58 4.69
CA SER A 483 -40.45 7.74 5.51
C SER A 483 -39.85 6.36 5.80
N LEU A 484 -39.09 5.80 4.85
CA LEU A 484 -38.41 4.50 4.99
C LEU A 484 -37.22 4.61 5.94
N LEU A 485 -36.49 5.73 5.88
CA LEU A 485 -35.29 5.97 6.68
C LEU A 485 -35.58 6.30 8.15
N LYS A 486 -36.80 6.77 8.49
CA LYS A 486 -37.15 7.26 9.83
C LYS A 486 -37.73 6.21 10.78
N GLY A 487 -38.11 5.03 10.27
CA GLY A 487 -38.79 4.00 11.07
C GLY A 487 -40.13 4.45 11.69
N ASN A 488 -40.74 3.59 12.51
CA ASN A 488 -42.05 3.86 13.10
C ASN A 488 -41.96 4.75 14.36
N GLY A 489 -42.04 6.07 14.18
CA GLY A 489 -42.46 6.99 15.26
C GLY A 489 -41.40 7.89 15.90
N VAL A 490 -40.24 8.10 15.27
CA VAL A 490 -39.18 9.01 15.76
C VAL A 490 -38.92 10.16 14.78
N GLN A 491 -38.61 11.35 15.31
CA GLN A 491 -38.07 12.46 14.51
C GLN A 491 -36.59 12.18 14.21
N PHE A 492 -36.30 11.62 13.04
CA PHE A 492 -34.94 11.35 12.56
C PHE A 492 -34.64 12.19 11.30
N THR A 493 -33.43 12.75 11.21
CA THR A 493 -32.97 13.52 10.05
C THR A 493 -31.81 12.76 9.40
N PRO A 494 -32.04 12.08 8.26
CA PRO A 494 -30.99 11.33 7.58
C PRO A 494 -29.85 12.25 7.14
N LYS A 495 -28.62 11.85 7.44
CA LYS A 495 -27.39 12.44 6.91
C LYS A 495 -26.97 11.70 5.64
N ALA A 496 -26.41 12.47 4.72
CA ALA A 496 -25.81 11.99 3.49
C ALA A 496 -24.30 12.23 3.56
N ILE A 497 -23.51 11.22 3.24
CA ILE A 497 -22.05 11.21 3.32
C ILE A 497 -21.50 10.76 1.97
N LYS A 498 -20.53 11.50 1.43
CA LYS A 498 -19.83 11.09 0.22
C LYS A 498 -18.94 9.89 0.52
N ILE A 499 -19.09 8.83 -0.27
CA ILE A 499 -18.17 7.68 -0.27
C ILE A 499 -16.89 8.11 -1.01
N TYR A 500 -17.06 8.59 -2.24
CA TYR A 500 -16.00 9.14 -3.08
C TYR A 500 -15.84 10.64 -2.84
N LYS A 501 -15.12 11.02 -1.77
CA LYS A 501 -15.01 12.42 -1.30
C LYS A 501 -14.34 13.38 -2.29
N GLN A 502 -13.55 12.84 -3.23
CA GLN A 502 -12.77 13.61 -4.20
C GLN A 502 -13.37 13.62 -5.62
N PHE A 503 -14.32 12.73 -5.92
CA PHE A 503 -15.01 12.70 -7.21
C PHE A 503 -16.06 13.82 -7.29
N THR A 504 -16.11 14.46 -8.43
CA THR A 504 -17.04 15.53 -8.81
C THR A 504 -17.89 15.05 -9.99
N SER A 505 -18.97 15.75 -10.27
CA SER A 505 -19.83 15.49 -11.41
C SER A 505 -19.17 15.76 -12.76
N ASN A 506 -18.04 16.48 -12.78
CA ASN A 506 -17.23 16.68 -13.98
C ASN A 506 -16.29 15.49 -14.26
N ASP A 507 -16.03 14.64 -13.25
CA ASP A 507 -15.22 13.42 -13.37
C ASP A 507 -16.07 12.34 -14.06
N SER A 508 -16.26 12.55 -15.36
CA SER A 508 -17.09 11.75 -16.25
C SER A 508 -16.26 10.86 -17.17
N THR A 509 -14.97 11.15 -17.26
CA THR A 509 -14.00 10.40 -18.04
C THR A 509 -12.67 10.40 -17.31
N SER A 510 -11.98 9.27 -17.32
CA SER A 510 -10.55 9.21 -17.03
C SER A 510 -9.83 8.91 -18.32
N ILE A 511 -8.55 9.23 -18.34
CA ILE A 511 -7.65 8.59 -19.27
C ILE A 511 -7.26 7.29 -18.58
N SER A 512 -7.59 6.14 -19.18
CA SER A 512 -6.96 4.89 -18.77
C SER A 512 -5.49 5.02 -19.06
N ARG A 513 -4.72 4.13 -18.47
CA ARG A 513 -3.27 4.17 -18.59
C ARG A 513 -2.77 3.42 -19.86
N THR A 514 -3.72 3.05 -20.74
CA THR A 514 -3.56 2.91 -22.21
C THR A 514 -3.67 4.23 -23.00
N GLY A 515 -4.02 5.36 -22.36
CA GLY A 515 -4.29 6.64 -23.01
C GLY A 515 -5.73 6.83 -23.51
N GLU A 516 -6.58 5.82 -23.35
CA GLU A 516 -7.96 5.86 -23.82
C GLU A 516 -8.86 6.66 -22.87
N THR A 517 -9.79 7.43 -23.43
CA THR A 517 -10.81 8.08 -22.63
C THR A 517 -11.84 7.06 -22.16
N ILE A 518 -11.65 6.52 -20.95
CA ILE A 518 -12.63 5.64 -20.30
C ILE A 518 -13.74 6.49 -19.70
N LYS A 519 -14.99 6.16 -20.00
CA LYS A 519 -16.13 6.80 -19.35
C LYS A 519 -16.17 6.32 -17.91
N LEU A 520 -15.99 7.23 -16.97
CA LEU A 520 -16.13 6.90 -15.56
C LEU A 520 -17.61 6.66 -15.25
N THR A 521 -17.88 5.51 -14.62
CA THR A 521 -19.14 5.33 -13.90
C THR A 521 -19.28 6.49 -12.91
N GLU A 522 -20.48 7.08 -12.81
CA GLU A 522 -20.72 8.30 -12.03
C GLU A 522 -20.66 8.03 -10.52
N PHE A 523 -19.60 7.40 -9.99
CA PHE A 523 -19.44 6.88 -8.64
C PHE A 523 -19.80 7.91 -7.55
N TRP A 524 -19.62 9.20 -7.83
CA TRP A 524 -20.10 10.31 -6.99
C TRP A 524 -21.60 10.29 -6.67
N ALA A 525 -22.43 9.58 -7.45
CA ALA A 525 -23.85 9.38 -7.18
C ALA A 525 -24.17 8.25 -6.17
N SER A 526 -23.15 7.54 -5.68
CA SER A 526 -23.26 6.58 -4.58
C SER A 526 -23.04 7.31 -3.25
N ILE A 527 -24.10 7.42 -2.46
CA ILE A 527 -24.11 8.19 -1.21
C ILE A 527 -24.38 7.24 -0.05
N LEU A 528 -23.56 7.35 0.99
CA LEU A 528 -23.81 6.67 2.25
C LEU A 528 -24.85 7.46 3.05
N VAL A 529 -25.96 6.83 3.40
CA VAL A 529 -27.10 7.44 4.08
C VAL A 529 -27.32 6.76 5.43
N THR A 530 -27.47 7.56 6.47
CA THR A 530 -27.82 7.06 7.81
C THR A 530 -29.32 6.76 7.89
N CYS A 531 -29.69 5.69 8.58
CA CYS A 531 -31.08 5.34 8.90
C CYS A 531 -31.34 5.30 10.42
N ASP A 532 -32.61 5.31 10.81
CA ASP A 532 -33.02 5.22 12.22
C ASP A 532 -32.72 3.82 12.79
N PRO A 533 -32.29 3.69 14.05
CA PRO A 533 -31.97 2.40 14.67
C PRO A 533 -33.09 1.37 14.79
N SER A 534 -34.33 1.75 14.51
CA SER A 534 -35.45 0.81 14.44
C SER A 534 -35.64 0.19 13.06
N VAL A 535 -34.87 0.62 12.06
CA VAL A 535 -34.99 0.16 10.67
C VAL A 535 -34.01 -0.98 10.42
N ASP A 536 -34.51 -2.08 9.86
CA ASP A 536 -33.69 -3.21 9.43
C ASP A 536 -33.04 -2.88 8.06
N GLU A 537 -31.71 -2.87 8.01
CA GLU A 537 -30.96 -2.36 6.86
C GLU A 537 -31.09 -3.26 5.63
N PHE A 538 -31.30 -4.56 5.81
CA PHE A 538 -31.53 -5.49 4.70
C PHE A 538 -32.90 -5.24 4.07
N ASN A 539 -33.97 -5.20 4.87
CA ASN A 539 -35.31 -4.90 4.38
C ASN A 539 -35.41 -3.48 3.79
N LEU A 540 -34.69 -2.52 4.40
CA LEU A 540 -34.59 -1.17 3.87
C LEU A 540 -33.89 -1.16 2.51
N SER A 541 -32.75 -1.85 2.39
CA SER A 541 -31.99 -1.96 1.14
C SER A 541 -32.81 -2.61 0.03
N ASP A 542 -33.54 -3.69 0.34
CA ASP A 542 -34.47 -4.34 -0.59
C ASP A 542 -35.60 -3.40 -1.02
N THR A 543 -36.19 -2.66 -0.07
CA THR A 543 -37.29 -1.73 -0.37
C THR A 543 -36.81 -0.56 -1.22
N LEU A 544 -35.64 0.01 -0.91
CA LEU A 544 -35.03 1.10 -1.66
C LEU A 544 -34.63 0.68 -3.07
N SER A 545 -34.07 -0.52 -3.24
CA SER A 545 -33.70 -1.08 -4.54
C SER A 545 -34.91 -1.32 -5.47
N ASN A 546 -36.12 -1.41 -4.91
CA ASN A 546 -37.36 -1.53 -5.69
C ASN A 546 -37.94 -0.17 -6.16
N ILE A 547 -37.35 0.96 -5.79
CA ILE A 547 -37.77 2.30 -6.26
C ILE A 547 -37.14 2.57 -7.63
N THR A 548 -37.75 2.00 -8.66
CA THR A 548 -37.23 2.01 -10.04
C THR A 548 -37.23 3.41 -10.65
N GLY A 549 -36.06 3.88 -11.09
CA GLY A 549 -35.87 5.14 -11.82
C GLY A 549 -35.16 6.23 -11.02
N GLU A 550 -35.36 6.24 -9.69
CA GLU A 550 -34.68 7.15 -8.76
C GLU A 550 -33.49 6.50 -8.04
N ILE A 551 -33.58 5.19 -7.75
CA ILE A 551 -32.53 4.40 -7.10
C ILE A 551 -32.15 3.25 -8.02
N LEU A 552 -30.85 3.06 -8.24
CA LEU A 552 -30.32 1.95 -9.03
C LEU A 552 -30.11 0.72 -8.16
N TYR A 553 -29.55 0.90 -6.96
CA TYR A 553 -29.39 -0.14 -5.95
C TYR A 553 -29.19 0.49 -4.57
N ALA A 554 -29.45 -0.30 -3.54
CA ALA A 554 -29.09 0.00 -2.16
C ALA A 554 -28.62 -1.27 -1.44
N HIS A 555 -27.65 -1.14 -0.54
CA HIS A 555 -27.16 -2.25 0.29
C HIS A 555 -26.61 -1.75 1.63
N PRO A 556 -26.49 -2.61 2.66
CA PRO A 556 -25.78 -2.27 3.89
C PRO A 556 -24.31 -1.89 3.64
N ASN A 557 -23.71 -1.08 4.51
CA ASN A 557 -22.29 -0.76 4.42
C ASN A 557 -21.42 -1.89 5.00
N TRP A 558 -21.10 -2.88 4.17
CA TRP A 558 -20.28 -4.06 4.53
C TRP A 558 -18.84 -3.70 4.92
N ILE A 559 -18.19 -4.55 5.71
CA ILE A 559 -16.83 -4.35 6.22
C ILE A 559 -15.97 -5.57 5.82
N GLY A 560 -14.79 -5.33 5.23
CA GLY A 560 -13.75 -6.34 4.95
C GLY A 560 -12.59 -6.30 5.96
N PHE A 561 -11.59 -7.18 5.78
CA PHE A 561 -10.35 -7.24 6.56
C PHE A 561 -9.14 -7.26 5.60
N GLN A 562 -7.99 -6.75 6.05
CA GLN A 562 -6.77 -6.57 5.25
C GLN A 562 -5.82 -7.78 5.31
N PHE A 563 -5.12 -8.03 4.20
CA PHE A 563 -3.85 -8.75 4.07
C PHE A 563 -2.82 -7.71 3.50
N ASP A 564 -1.54 -7.70 3.92
CA ASP A 564 -0.59 -6.55 3.76
C ASP A 564 0.27 -6.58 2.46
N ASP A 565 0.55 -5.40 1.87
CA ASP A 565 1.43 -5.19 0.69
C ASP A 565 2.92 -5.52 0.96
N ALA A 566 3.74 -5.61 -0.10
CA ALA A 566 5.18 -5.80 0.02
C ALA A 566 5.91 -4.60 0.67
N ASN A 567 6.86 -4.85 1.59
CA ASN A 567 7.49 -3.79 2.42
C ASN A 567 8.87 -3.29 1.94
N ASP A 568 9.33 -3.77 0.79
CA ASP A 568 10.67 -3.53 0.23
C ASP A 568 10.84 -2.05 -0.23
N GLU A 569 12.02 -1.45 -0.02
CA GLU A 569 12.26 0.01 -0.13
C GLU A 569 11.91 0.60 -1.51
N ASP A 570 12.24 -0.14 -2.57
CA ASP A 570 12.07 0.25 -3.95
C ASP A 570 10.80 -0.36 -4.59
N TYR A 571 9.94 -1.09 -3.86
CA TYR A 571 8.76 -1.75 -4.45
C TYR A 571 7.85 -0.77 -5.23
N ASN A 572 7.61 0.42 -4.68
CA ASN A 572 6.79 1.46 -5.32
C ASN A 572 7.38 2.01 -6.64
N THR A 573 8.65 1.70 -6.95
CA THR A 573 9.31 2.04 -8.21
C THR A 573 9.17 0.94 -9.27
N GLN A 574 8.78 -0.28 -8.88
CA GLN A 574 8.52 -1.40 -9.77
C GLN A 574 7.11 -1.31 -10.36
N LEU A 575 6.88 -0.35 -11.26
CA LEU A 575 5.55 -0.05 -11.80
C LEU A 575 4.97 -1.17 -12.68
N SER A 576 5.79 -2.14 -13.09
CA SER A 576 5.33 -3.40 -13.68
C SER A 576 4.60 -4.32 -12.69
N LEU A 577 4.77 -4.10 -11.38
CA LEU A 577 4.18 -4.85 -10.28
C LEU A 577 3.14 -4.02 -9.50
N PHE A 578 3.50 -2.79 -9.15
CA PHE A 578 2.72 -1.91 -8.27
C PHE A 578 1.42 -1.43 -8.94
N THR A 579 0.26 -1.89 -8.46
CA THR A 579 -1.01 -1.72 -9.17
C THR A 579 -1.65 -0.34 -8.95
N GLU A 580 -1.28 0.39 -7.88
CA GLU A 580 -1.89 1.66 -7.53
C GLU A 580 -1.39 2.89 -8.31
N ASN A 581 -0.36 2.77 -9.18
CA ASN A 581 0.21 3.94 -9.88
C ASN A 581 -0.69 4.46 -11.01
N PRO A 582 -1.43 5.58 -10.90
CA PRO A 582 -2.45 6.01 -11.86
C PRO A 582 -1.98 6.38 -13.29
N ASP A 583 -0.70 6.18 -13.65
CA ASP A 583 -0.11 6.50 -14.95
C ASP A 583 0.08 5.29 -15.93
N PHE A 584 0.04 4.01 -15.48
CA PHE A 584 0.13 2.79 -16.36
C PHE A 584 -0.81 1.55 -16.01
N VAL A 585 -2.11 1.48 -16.41
CA VAL A 585 -3.32 0.76 -15.79
C VAL A 585 -3.25 -0.64 -16.33
N ASN A 586 -2.94 -0.74 -17.61
CA ASN A 586 -2.98 -1.99 -18.32
C ASN A 586 -1.55 -2.50 -18.56
N ALA A 587 -0.55 -1.96 -17.85
CA ALA A 587 0.87 -2.24 -18.09
C ALA A 587 1.59 -2.85 -16.87
N HIS A 588 0.86 -3.18 -15.81
CA HIS A 588 1.32 -4.07 -14.73
C HIS A 588 0.73 -5.46 -14.89
N ILE A 589 1.20 -6.40 -14.07
CA ILE A 589 0.78 -7.81 -14.09
C ILE A 589 -0.25 -8.15 -13.01
N GLU A 590 -0.78 -7.17 -12.27
CA GLU A 590 -1.72 -7.39 -11.16
C GLU A 590 -1.15 -8.39 -10.13
N ILE A 591 -0.01 -8.08 -9.50
CA ILE A 591 0.69 -9.05 -8.63
C ILE A 591 0.22 -9.04 -7.17
N GLU A 592 -0.29 -7.92 -6.67
CA GLU A 592 -0.59 -7.71 -5.24
C GLU A 592 -1.62 -8.74 -4.72
N ASP A 593 -2.74 -8.89 -5.44
CA ASP A 593 -3.77 -9.89 -5.11
C ASP A 593 -3.28 -11.34 -5.33
N ALA A 594 -2.29 -11.56 -6.21
CA ALA A 594 -1.68 -12.88 -6.39
C ALA A 594 -0.83 -13.28 -5.18
N TRP A 595 -0.14 -12.32 -4.54
CA TRP A 595 0.64 -12.57 -3.32
C TRP A 595 -0.21 -12.90 -2.09
N ASP A 596 -1.50 -12.53 -2.10
CA ASP A 596 -2.45 -13.01 -1.10
C ASP A 596 -2.73 -14.53 -1.24
N ILE A 597 -2.46 -15.11 -2.41
CA ILE A 597 -2.64 -16.54 -2.70
C ILE A 597 -1.34 -17.33 -2.49
N GLU A 598 -0.23 -16.91 -3.12
CA GLU A 598 1.06 -17.59 -3.06
C GLU A 598 2.22 -16.60 -3.28
N VAL A 599 3.34 -16.83 -2.59
CA VAL A 599 4.52 -15.94 -2.60
C VAL A 599 5.81 -16.65 -3.07
N GLY A 600 5.76 -17.97 -3.25
CA GLY A 600 6.86 -18.82 -3.73
C GLY A 600 7.31 -19.85 -2.69
N ASP A 601 7.91 -20.94 -3.18
CA ASP A 601 8.43 -22.07 -2.40
C ASP A 601 9.85 -22.43 -2.84
N GLU A 602 10.77 -22.60 -1.87
CA GLU A 602 12.20 -22.90 -2.09
C GLU A 602 12.46 -24.17 -2.90
N ASN A 603 11.49 -25.09 -2.94
CA ASN A 603 11.56 -26.34 -3.69
C ASN A 603 11.33 -26.14 -5.19
N ILE A 604 10.76 -25.00 -5.60
CA ILE A 604 10.66 -24.62 -7.00
C ILE A 604 11.98 -23.96 -7.40
N LYS A 605 12.64 -24.55 -8.40
CA LYS A 605 13.98 -24.18 -8.86
C LYS A 605 13.91 -23.52 -10.22
N VAL A 606 14.39 -22.28 -10.30
CA VAL A 606 14.36 -21.46 -11.53
C VAL A 606 15.78 -21.26 -12.05
N GLY A 607 16.05 -21.68 -13.28
CA GLY A 607 17.33 -21.49 -13.97
C GLY A 607 17.32 -20.29 -14.91
N ILE A 608 18.33 -19.44 -14.81
CA ILE A 608 18.51 -18.26 -15.65
C ILE A 608 19.60 -18.56 -16.68
N LEU A 609 19.20 -18.73 -17.94
CA LEU A 609 20.09 -18.97 -19.08
C LEU A 609 20.60 -17.63 -19.62
N ASP A 610 21.70 -17.12 -19.07
CA ASP A 610 22.18 -15.76 -19.34
C ASP A 610 23.69 -15.62 -19.12
N ASN A 611 24.16 -14.48 -18.62
CA ASN A 611 25.47 -14.29 -18.02
C ASN A 611 25.48 -14.77 -16.55
N SER A 612 26.58 -14.52 -15.83
CA SER A 612 26.67 -14.84 -14.40
C SER A 612 25.80 -13.90 -13.58
N ILE A 613 25.06 -14.44 -12.60
CA ILE A 613 24.31 -13.63 -11.62
C ILE A 613 25.26 -13.14 -10.53
N ASP A 614 25.11 -11.88 -10.11
CA ASP A 614 25.70 -11.41 -8.85
C ASP A 614 24.93 -12.01 -7.66
N TRP A 615 25.34 -13.19 -7.22
CA TRP A 615 24.71 -13.87 -6.07
C TRP A 615 24.90 -13.13 -4.74
N SER A 616 25.78 -12.12 -4.69
CA SER A 616 26.07 -11.35 -3.48
C SER A 616 25.20 -10.10 -3.32
N HIS A 617 24.35 -9.80 -4.30
CA HIS A 617 23.38 -8.71 -4.21
C HIS A 617 22.49 -8.86 -2.96
N GLU A 618 22.21 -7.75 -2.28
CA GLU A 618 21.47 -7.74 -1.01
C GLU A 618 20.05 -8.33 -1.11
N ASP A 619 19.37 -8.08 -2.22
CA ASP A 619 18.07 -8.71 -2.52
C ASP A 619 18.10 -10.22 -2.73
N PHE A 620 19.28 -10.84 -2.74
CA PHE A 620 19.37 -12.29 -2.76
C PHE A 620 19.79 -12.88 -1.42
N GLY A 621 20.18 -12.07 -0.43
CA GLY A 621 20.50 -12.56 0.91
C GLY A 621 21.58 -11.75 1.64
N ASP A 622 22.34 -12.42 2.51
CA ASP A 622 23.32 -11.77 3.40
C ASP A 622 24.66 -11.35 2.74
N GLY A 623 24.72 -11.37 1.41
CA GLY A 623 25.94 -11.14 0.62
C GLY A 623 26.93 -12.31 0.62
N THR A 624 26.61 -13.45 1.26
CA THR A 624 27.39 -14.68 1.19
C THR A 624 26.70 -15.72 0.32
N LEU A 625 27.49 -16.55 -0.38
CA LEU A 625 26.93 -17.60 -1.24
C LEU A 625 26.05 -18.60 -0.45
N SER A 626 26.35 -18.83 0.83
CA SER A 626 25.55 -19.72 1.69
C SER A 626 24.23 -19.10 2.15
N GLY A 627 24.19 -17.78 2.32
CA GLY A 627 22.98 -17.04 2.71
C GLY A 627 22.22 -16.48 1.51
N SER A 628 22.68 -16.73 0.30
CA SER A 628 22.03 -16.32 -0.95
C SER A 628 20.93 -17.31 -1.34
N LYS A 629 19.87 -16.83 -1.99
CA LYS A 629 18.89 -17.67 -2.71
C LYS A 629 19.37 -18.15 -4.08
N ILE A 630 20.52 -17.64 -4.56
CA ILE A 630 21.19 -18.22 -5.72
C ILE A 630 21.90 -19.51 -5.27
N LYS A 631 21.22 -20.66 -5.38
CA LYS A 631 21.66 -21.92 -4.75
C LYS A 631 22.68 -22.70 -5.59
N GLY A 632 22.93 -22.31 -6.84
CA GLY A 632 23.89 -23.01 -7.71
C GLY A 632 23.95 -22.49 -9.13
N GLY A 633 24.64 -23.22 -10.01
CA GLY A 633 24.80 -22.83 -11.41
C GLY A 633 25.93 -23.54 -12.13
N PHE A 634 26.21 -23.10 -13.36
CA PHE A 634 27.39 -23.51 -14.12
C PHE A 634 27.69 -22.50 -15.25
N ASP A 635 28.96 -22.27 -15.55
CA ASP A 635 29.42 -21.48 -16.70
C ASP A 635 29.68 -22.44 -17.88
N PHE A 636 28.69 -22.61 -18.74
CA PHE A 636 28.75 -23.43 -19.94
C PHE A 636 29.60 -22.80 -21.04
N ALA A 637 29.75 -21.47 -21.03
CA ALA A 637 30.62 -20.79 -21.97
C ALA A 637 32.09 -21.17 -21.73
N ASN A 638 32.54 -21.19 -20.47
CA ASN A 638 33.93 -21.45 -20.10
C ASN A 638 34.18 -22.84 -19.47
N SER A 639 33.12 -23.64 -19.29
CA SER A 639 33.13 -24.94 -18.62
C SER A 639 33.64 -24.88 -17.17
N VAL A 640 33.08 -23.97 -16.37
CA VAL A 640 33.50 -23.72 -14.97
C VAL A 640 32.33 -23.92 -14.01
N ASP A 641 32.57 -24.59 -12.88
CA ASP A 641 31.61 -24.78 -11.79
C ASP A 641 31.26 -23.43 -11.14
N PHE A 642 30.00 -23.26 -10.72
CA PHE A 642 29.51 -22.10 -10.00
C PHE A 642 30.35 -21.66 -8.82
N ALA A 643 30.87 -22.58 -8.01
CA ALA A 643 31.73 -22.21 -6.87
C ALA A 643 33.04 -21.51 -7.29
N SER A 644 33.42 -21.64 -8.57
CA SER A 644 34.59 -20.99 -9.18
C SER A 644 34.21 -19.82 -10.10
N MET A 645 32.92 -19.55 -10.30
CA MET A 645 32.44 -18.36 -11.00
C MET A 645 32.67 -17.15 -10.10
N GLY A 646 33.46 -16.17 -10.57
CA GLY A 646 33.55 -14.87 -9.92
C GLY A 646 32.26 -14.08 -10.10
N LEU A 647 32.08 -13.04 -9.28
CA LEU A 647 31.00 -12.06 -9.47
C LEU A 647 31.16 -11.35 -10.82
N PRO A 648 30.06 -11.04 -11.52
CA PRO A 648 30.11 -10.25 -12.75
C PRO A 648 30.65 -8.84 -12.45
N THR A 649 31.43 -8.27 -13.38
CA THR A 649 32.11 -6.97 -13.17
C THR A 649 31.61 -5.84 -14.08
N SER A 650 30.74 -6.15 -15.05
CA SER A 650 30.35 -5.18 -16.08
C SER A 650 29.04 -5.47 -16.82
N ASN A 651 28.51 -6.70 -16.78
CA ASN A 651 27.21 -7.05 -17.36
C ASN A 651 26.29 -7.55 -16.25
N ASP A 652 25.23 -6.80 -15.99
CA ASP A 652 24.19 -7.01 -14.98
C ASP A 652 22.94 -7.72 -15.51
N HIS A 653 22.86 -8.03 -16.80
CA HIS A 653 21.66 -8.56 -17.46
C HIS A 653 21.07 -9.79 -16.73
N ALA A 654 21.91 -10.75 -16.35
CA ALA A 654 21.49 -11.93 -15.61
C ALA A 654 20.99 -11.61 -14.18
N THR A 655 21.62 -10.63 -13.53
CA THR A 655 21.22 -10.12 -12.22
C THR A 655 19.84 -9.44 -12.33
N ASN A 656 19.64 -8.56 -13.32
CA ASN A 656 18.36 -7.89 -13.58
C ASN A 656 17.20 -8.89 -13.76
N VAL A 657 17.44 -9.94 -14.54
CA VAL A 657 16.47 -11.02 -14.81
C VAL A 657 16.14 -11.80 -13.52
N ALA A 658 17.16 -12.12 -12.71
CA ALA A 658 16.98 -12.83 -11.45
C ALA A 658 16.20 -12.00 -10.40
N GLY A 659 16.44 -10.68 -10.36
CA GLY A 659 15.74 -9.75 -9.48
C GLY A 659 14.22 -9.75 -9.72
N ILE A 660 13.79 -9.65 -10.97
CA ILE A 660 12.37 -9.68 -11.36
C ILE A 660 11.69 -10.97 -10.91
N ILE A 661 12.33 -12.12 -11.15
CA ILE A 661 11.74 -13.43 -10.84
C ILE A 661 11.66 -13.66 -9.32
N GLY A 662 12.70 -13.29 -8.57
CA GLY A 662 12.78 -13.71 -7.19
C GLY A 662 13.78 -12.98 -6.34
N ALA A 663 13.93 -11.65 -6.44
CA ALA A 663 14.43 -10.87 -5.30
C ALA A 663 13.65 -11.20 -4.02
N LEU A 664 14.31 -11.24 -2.86
CA LEU A 664 13.69 -11.51 -1.56
C LEU A 664 12.66 -10.42 -1.27
N ARG A 665 11.43 -10.81 -0.96
CA ARG A 665 10.35 -9.89 -0.63
C ARG A 665 10.18 -9.77 0.89
N ASN A 666 9.63 -8.64 1.31
CA ASN A 666 9.33 -8.29 2.69
C ASN A 666 10.56 -8.24 3.61
N ASN A 667 11.73 -7.95 3.06
CA ASN A 667 12.98 -7.88 3.81
C ASN A 667 13.39 -6.43 4.16
N GLU A 668 12.55 -5.44 3.84
CA GLU A 668 12.78 -3.99 3.99
C GLU A 668 13.96 -3.42 3.16
N ILE A 669 14.42 -4.15 2.13
CA ILE A 669 15.58 -3.80 1.30
C ILE A 669 15.17 -3.88 -0.17
N GLY A 670 15.62 -2.91 -0.99
CA GLY A 670 15.60 -3.07 -2.44
C GLY A 670 14.25 -3.38 -3.04
N ILE A 671 14.22 -4.31 -3.99
CA ILE A 671 13.05 -4.65 -4.78
C ILE A 671 12.36 -5.95 -4.36
N ALA A 672 11.07 -6.07 -4.67
CA ALA A 672 10.33 -7.31 -4.52
C ALA A 672 10.41 -8.17 -5.80
N GLY A 673 10.77 -9.44 -5.64
CA GLY A 673 10.66 -10.44 -6.71
C GLY A 673 9.25 -11.04 -6.78
N ILE A 674 8.80 -11.41 -7.98
CA ILE A 674 7.46 -11.99 -8.21
C ILE A 674 7.24 -13.26 -7.37
N ALA A 675 8.22 -14.17 -7.32
CA ALA A 675 8.20 -15.37 -6.48
C ALA A 675 9.25 -15.27 -5.35
N GLY A 676 9.32 -14.07 -4.74
CA GLY A 676 10.35 -13.66 -3.79
C GLY A 676 10.21 -14.18 -2.35
N GLY A 677 9.08 -14.80 -2.03
CA GLY A 677 8.75 -15.28 -0.69
C GLY A 677 8.11 -14.22 0.22
N ASP A 678 8.27 -14.39 1.52
CA ASP A 678 7.89 -13.44 2.56
C ASP A 678 8.90 -13.54 3.72
N ASN A 679 9.78 -12.54 3.81
CA ASN A 679 10.84 -12.48 4.81
C ASN A 679 10.50 -11.53 5.97
N THR A 680 9.21 -11.29 6.22
CA THR A 680 8.77 -10.53 7.40
C THR A 680 9.28 -11.16 8.70
N THR A 681 9.76 -10.34 9.64
CA THR A 681 10.34 -10.81 10.91
C THR A 681 9.50 -11.89 11.60
N GLY A 682 10.02 -13.13 11.65
CA GLY A 682 9.35 -14.29 12.29
C GLY A 682 8.71 -15.29 11.31
N ILE A 683 8.69 -14.96 10.01
CA ILE A 683 8.36 -15.83 8.88
C ILE A 683 9.65 -15.94 8.05
N ASN A 684 10.13 -17.16 7.81
CA ASN A 684 11.29 -17.40 6.95
C ASN A 684 10.81 -18.13 5.70
N ASN A 685 10.30 -17.39 4.71
CA ASN A 685 10.06 -17.93 3.38
C ASN A 685 10.90 -17.15 2.37
N GLU A 686 11.98 -17.75 1.87
CA GLU A 686 12.84 -17.14 0.84
C GLU A 686 12.22 -17.20 -0.56
N GLY A 687 11.04 -17.81 -0.74
CA GLY A 687 10.46 -18.02 -2.07
C GLY A 687 11.31 -19.00 -2.87
N VAL A 688 11.32 -18.86 -4.20
CA VAL A 688 11.95 -19.83 -5.11
C VAL A 688 13.48 -19.82 -5.06
N SER A 689 14.09 -20.97 -5.36
CA SER A 689 15.55 -21.10 -5.49
C SER A 689 15.99 -20.76 -6.91
N ILE A 690 17.00 -19.89 -7.06
CA ILE A 690 17.49 -19.44 -8.39
C ILE A 690 18.85 -20.08 -8.72
N TYR A 691 19.08 -20.40 -10.00
CA TYR A 691 20.30 -21.01 -10.52
C TYR A 691 20.89 -20.21 -11.68
N SER A 692 22.19 -19.88 -11.60
CA SER A 692 22.91 -19.11 -12.64
C SER A 692 23.48 -20.04 -13.71
N LEU A 693 22.90 -20.03 -14.93
CA LEU A 693 23.34 -20.86 -16.04
C LEU A 693 23.98 -19.97 -17.11
N LYS A 694 25.30 -19.75 -17.00
CA LYS A 694 26.01 -18.85 -17.92
C LYS A 694 26.25 -19.51 -19.28
N CYS A 695 25.58 -19.01 -20.33
CA CYS A 695 25.69 -19.52 -21.69
C CYS A 695 26.27 -18.50 -22.70
N PHE A 696 26.52 -17.25 -22.27
CA PHE A 696 27.08 -16.18 -23.09
C PHE A 696 28.60 -16.01 -22.93
N TYR A 697 29.30 -15.79 -24.05
CA TYR A 697 30.71 -15.43 -24.13
C TYR A 697 30.88 -13.91 -24.25
N GLU A 698 31.98 -13.38 -23.69
CA GLU A 698 32.35 -11.95 -23.79
C GLU A 698 31.15 -11.00 -23.52
N ASP A 699 30.31 -11.41 -22.56
CA ASP A 699 29.13 -10.69 -22.07
C ASP A 699 28.01 -10.45 -23.10
N ALA A 700 28.08 -10.98 -24.34
CA ALA A 700 27.04 -10.71 -25.36
C ALA A 700 26.86 -11.78 -26.45
N ILE A 701 27.68 -12.83 -26.47
CA ILE A 701 27.68 -13.81 -27.58
C ILE A 701 27.12 -15.15 -27.10
N LEU A 702 25.92 -15.49 -27.56
CA LEU A 702 25.31 -16.80 -27.33
C LEU A 702 25.79 -17.82 -28.38
N SER A 703 26.06 -19.05 -27.95
CA SER A 703 26.38 -20.16 -28.86
C SER A 703 25.37 -21.29 -28.73
N VAL A 704 25.05 -21.96 -29.84
CA VAL A 704 24.14 -23.12 -29.82
C VAL A 704 24.68 -24.22 -28.91
N THR A 705 26.01 -24.42 -28.88
CA THR A 705 26.65 -25.42 -28.03
C THR A 705 26.42 -25.16 -26.55
N SER A 706 26.74 -23.94 -26.08
CA SER A 706 26.60 -23.58 -24.66
C SER A 706 25.14 -23.57 -24.20
N LEU A 707 24.22 -23.09 -25.06
CA LEU A 707 22.79 -23.11 -24.75
C LEU A 707 22.22 -24.53 -24.71
N SER A 708 22.56 -25.37 -25.69
CA SER A 708 22.03 -26.75 -25.78
C SER A 708 22.53 -27.60 -24.61
N GLU A 709 23.80 -27.46 -24.23
CA GLU A 709 24.36 -28.14 -23.05
C GLU A 709 23.67 -27.67 -21.76
N ALA A 710 23.42 -26.37 -21.62
CA ALA A 710 22.72 -25.81 -20.47
C ALA A 710 21.28 -26.34 -20.37
N LEU A 711 20.51 -26.29 -21.46
CA LEU A 711 19.13 -26.80 -21.53
C LEU A 711 19.04 -28.27 -21.15
N VAL A 712 19.86 -29.12 -21.79
CA VAL A 712 19.81 -30.57 -21.54
C VAL A 712 20.20 -30.89 -20.11
N THR A 713 21.29 -30.30 -19.62
CA THR A 713 21.85 -30.76 -18.36
C THR A 713 21.08 -30.25 -17.15
N SER A 714 20.57 -29.01 -17.20
CA SER A 714 19.74 -28.43 -16.15
C SER A 714 18.36 -29.08 -16.01
N SER A 715 17.84 -29.67 -17.08
CA SER A 715 16.52 -30.31 -17.10
C SER A 715 16.50 -31.73 -16.53
N ILE A 716 17.67 -32.41 -16.42
CA ILE A 716 17.73 -33.81 -16.00
C ILE A 716 17.92 -33.92 -14.48
N SER A 717 16.97 -34.58 -13.83
CA SER A 717 17.08 -34.95 -12.41
C SER A 717 18.16 -36.02 -12.16
N GLY A 718 19.04 -35.80 -11.17
CA GLY A 718 20.00 -36.81 -10.68
C GLY A 718 21.47 -36.63 -11.11
N LEU A 719 21.81 -35.58 -11.84
CA LEU A 719 23.20 -35.18 -12.10
C LEU A 719 23.69 -34.23 -10.98
N GLU A 720 24.84 -34.51 -10.37
CA GLU A 720 25.37 -33.79 -9.18
C GLU A 720 25.55 -32.27 -9.41
N VAL A 721 25.70 -31.80 -10.64
CA VAL A 721 25.98 -30.39 -10.97
C VAL A 721 24.73 -29.59 -11.37
N TYR A 722 23.62 -30.24 -11.76
CA TYR A 722 22.58 -29.57 -12.58
C TYR A 722 21.13 -29.67 -12.08
N GLN A 723 20.91 -30.28 -10.92
CA GLN A 723 19.79 -30.06 -9.99
C GLN A 723 18.33 -30.14 -10.47
N GLY A 724 18.02 -30.58 -11.71
CA GLY A 724 16.65 -30.85 -12.17
C GLY A 724 15.72 -29.66 -11.95
N LEU A 725 15.93 -28.59 -12.73
CA LEU A 725 15.23 -27.31 -12.54
C LEU A 725 13.78 -27.41 -13.02
N ASN A 726 12.88 -26.69 -12.36
CA ASN A 726 11.45 -26.68 -12.69
C ASN A 726 11.13 -25.70 -13.82
N ILE A 727 11.85 -24.57 -13.84
CA ILE A 727 11.62 -23.48 -14.79
C ILE A 727 12.97 -23.04 -15.36
N LEU A 728 13.01 -22.76 -16.66
CA LEU A 728 14.12 -22.10 -17.34
C LEU A 728 13.65 -20.79 -17.95
N ASN A 729 14.43 -19.72 -17.78
CA ASN A 729 14.20 -18.43 -18.43
C ASN A 729 15.38 -18.09 -19.35
N LEU A 730 15.10 -17.78 -20.62
CA LEU A 730 16.07 -17.28 -21.59
C LEU A 730 15.65 -15.91 -22.13
N SER A 731 16.43 -14.89 -21.79
CA SER A 731 16.24 -13.50 -22.21
C SER A 731 17.11 -13.12 -23.42
N GLY A 732 17.25 -14.03 -24.40
CA GLY A 732 18.03 -13.87 -25.63
C GLY A 732 17.77 -14.99 -26.65
N GLY A 733 18.47 -14.98 -27.80
CA GLY A 733 18.24 -16.01 -28.82
C GLY A 733 19.01 -15.79 -30.13
N PHE A 734 18.66 -16.58 -31.15
CA PHE A 734 19.23 -16.52 -32.49
C PHE A 734 18.18 -16.08 -33.50
N LEU A 735 18.44 -15.01 -34.24
CA LEU A 735 17.57 -14.61 -35.35
C LEU A 735 17.66 -15.60 -36.53
N GLU A 736 16.62 -15.70 -37.34
CA GLU A 736 16.53 -16.62 -38.49
C GLU A 736 17.68 -16.46 -39.51
N ASN A 737 18.22 -15.25 -39.63
CA ASN A 737 19.36 -14.97 -40.49
C ASN A 737 20.69 -15.55 -39.96
N ALA A 738 20.75 -15.94 -38.68
CA ALA A 738 21.91 -16.58 -38.05
C ALA A 738 21.81 -18.11 -38.08
N ILE A 739 20.64 -18.67 -37.76
CA ILE A 739 20.32 -20.10 -37.92
C ILE A 739 18.86 -20.22 -38.42
N ASN A 740 18.60 -21.16 -39.32
CA ASN A 740 17.26 -21.42 -39.88
C ASN A 740 16.94 -22.92 -39.86
N GLU A 741 15.71 -23.28 -40.16
CA GLU A 741 15.17 -24.65 -40.05
C GLU A 741 15.97 -25.71 -40.84
N ASP A 742 16.62 -25.29 -41.94
CA ASP A 742 17.44 -26.19 -42.74
C ASP A 742 18.82 -26.46 -42.11
N THR A 743 19.27 -25.67 -41.13
CA THR A 743 20.61 -25.79 -40.56
C THR A 743 20.72 -26.92 -39.51
N PRO A 744 21.86 -27.62 -39.44
CA PRO A 744 22.13 -28.58 -38.37
C PRO A 744 22.08 -27.96 -36.96
N GLU A 745 22.48 -26.69 -36.83
CA GLU A 745 22.51 -25.96 -35.57
C GLU A 745 21.10 -25.71 -35.02
N PHE A 746 20.14 -25.39 -35.88
CA PHE A 746 18.72 -25.29 -35.50
C PHE A 746 18.21 -26.61 -34.93
N ARG A 747 18.52 -27.74 -35.59
CA ARG A 747 18.06 -29.08 -35.16
C ARG A 747 18.65 -29.51 -33.82
N GLU A 748 19.90 -29.15 -33.54
CA GLU A 748 20.52 -29.38 -32.23
C GLU A 748 19.78 -28.62 -31.13
N LEU A 749 19.55 -27.32 -31.34
CA LEU A 749 18.83 -26.48 -30.37
C LEU A 749 17.40 -26.96 -30.15
N GLN A 750 16.69 -27.31 -31.23
CA GLN A 750 15.35 -27.90 -31.18
C GLN A 750 15.33 -29.19 -30.35
N SER A 751 16.31 -30.08 -30.51
CA SER A 751 16.40 -31.33 -29.75
C SER A 751 16.66 -31.10 -28.26
N ALA A 752 17.46 -30.09 -27.93
CA ALA A 752 17.73 -29.71 -26.54
C ALA A 752 16.48 -29.14 -25.84
N VAL A 753 15.69 -28.34 -26.56
CA VAL A 753 14.42 -27.78 -26.04
C VAL A 753 13.35 -28.86 -25.88
N ASP A 754 13.18 -29.76 -26.86
CA ASP A 754 12.27 -30.91 -26.74
C ASP A 754 12.63 -31.77 -25.52
N LEU A 755 13.93 -32.02 -25.27
CA LEU A 755 14.35 -32.76 -24.09
C LEU A 755 13.98 -32.04 -22.79
N ALA A 756 14.19 -30.73 -22.69
CA ALA A 756 13.80 -29.95 -21.52
C ALA A 756 12.29 -30.04 -21.27
N TYR A 757 11.50 -29.80 -22.32
CA TYR A 757 10.05 -29.90 -22.30
C TYR A 757 9.54 -31.28 -21.86
N ARG A 758 10.16 -32.36 -22.37
CA ARG A 758 9.86 -33.75 -21.98
C ARG A 758 10.26 -34.11 -20.55
N ASN A 759 11.17 -33.34 -19.94
CA ASN A 759 11.45 -33.44 -18.51
C ASN A 759 10.48 -32.59 -17.67
N GLU A 760 9.37 -32.13 -18.26
CA GLU A 760 8.33 -31.31 -17.61
C GLU A 760 8.87 -29.98 -17.08
N VAL A 761 9.88 -29.42 -17.77
CA VAL A 761 10.45 -28.10 -17.45
C VAL A 761 9.68 -27.01 -18.18
N VAL A 762 9.19 -26.02 -17.44
CA VAL A 762 8.57 -24.81 -18.03
C VAL A 762 9.69 -23.95 -18.63
N PHE A 763 9.67 -23.73 -19.95
CA PHE A 763 10.71 -22.93 -20.60
C PHE A 763 10.14 -21.61 -21.14
N VAL A 764 10.52 -20.50 -20.50
CA VAL A 764 10.07 -19.14 -20.85
C VAL A 764 11.15 -18.43 -21.66
N THR A 765 10.76 -17.82 -22.78
CA THR A 765 11.69 -17.25 -23.76
C THR A 765 11.25 -15.87 -24.22
N ALA A 766 12.21 -14.96 -24.36
CA ALA A 766 11.96 -13.63 -24.92
C ALA A 766 11.80 -13.69 -26.46
N ARG A 767 10.73 -13.10 -26.99
CA ARG A 767 10.43 -13.05 -28.44
C ARG A 767 11.47 -12.29 -29.26
N GLY A 768 12.13 -11.30 -28.64
CA GLY A 768 13.15 -10.45 -29.25
C GLY A 768 12.62 -9.09 -29.70
N GLN A 769 13.54 -8.23 -30.14
CA GLN A 769 13.30 -6.85 -30.49
C GLN A 769 14.06 -6.40 -31.74
N VAL A 770 13.54 -5.38 -32.43
CA VAL A 770 14.22 -4.68 -33.52
C VAL A 770 14.25 -3.18 -33.26
N ASN A 771 15.45 -2.59 -33.31
CA ASN A 771 15.62 -1.14 -33.17
C ASN A 771 14.95 -0.41 -34.35
N GLN A 772 14.41 0.77 -34.10
CA GLN A 772 13.71 1.58 -35.11
C GLN A 772 14.55 1.82 -36.37
N SER A 773 15.86 2.04 -36.23
CA SER A 773 16.76 2.24 -37.36
C SER A 773 16.96 1.00 -38.25
N LYS A 774 16.72 -0.21 -37.72
CA LYS A 774 16.84 -1.49 -38.42
C LYS A 774 15.51 -2.07 -38.89
N PHE A 775 14.40 -1.61 -38.29
CA PHE A 775 13.05 -1.96 -38.70
C PHE A 775 12.79 -1.71 -40.19
N GLU A 776 13.33 -0.62 -40.76
CA GLU A 776 13.19 -0.29 -42.19
C GLU A 776 13.93 -1.27 -43.13
N GLU A 777 14.90 -2.04 -42.61
CA GLU A 777 15.70 -3.00 -43.39
C GLU A 777 15.19 -4.44 -43.26
N ASP A 778 14.80 -4.87 -42.05
CA ASP A 778 14.54 -6.28 -41.73
C ASP A 778 13.06 -6.61 -41.45
N GLY A 779 12.19 -5.62 -41.20
CA GLY A 779 10.79 -5.84 -40.78
C GLY A 779 10.63 -6.31 -39.32
N ASP A 780 9.40 -6.59 -38.87
CA ASP A 780 9.08 -7.01 -37.49
C ASP A 780 8.58 -8.45 -37.32
N GLU A 781 8.48 -9.22 -38.40
CA GLU A 781 8.07 -10.64 -38.40
C GLU A 781 9.27 -11.62 -38.38
N LEU A 782 10.47 -11.19 -37.95
CA LEU A 782 11.65 -12.07 -37.90
C LEU A 782 11.50 -13.20 -36.88
N TYR A 783 11.78 -14.44 -37.26
CA TYR A 783 11.85 -15.55 -36.29
C TYR A 783 13.08 -15.46 -35.40
N ALA A 784 12.89 -15.77 -34.12
CA ALA A 784 13.94 -15.84 -33.12
C ALA A 784 13.90 -17.19 -32.41
N TRP A 785 14.99 -17.94 -32.45
CA TRP A 785 15.09 -19.28 -31.85
C TRP A 785 15.73 -19.20 -30.47
N PRO A 786 15.22 -19.90 -29.44
CA PRO A 786 14.14 -20.90 -29.50
C PRO A 786 12.69 -20.35 -29.42
N ALA A 787 12.50 -19.05 -29.15
CA ALA A 787 11.17 -18.46 -28.89
C ALA A 787 10.11 -18.73 -29.97
N SER A 788 10.52 -18.77 -31.24
CA SER A 788 9.62 -18.93 -32.39
C SER A 788 9.43 -20.39 -32.84
N PHE A 789 9.83 -21.40 -32.04
CA PHE A 789 9.57 -22.81 -32.37
C PHE A 789 8.07 -23.11 -32.55
N LEU A 790 7.19 -22.28 -31.97
CA LEU A 790 5.73 -22.34 -32.10
C LEU A 790 5.21 -22.19 -33.53
N GLN A 791 5.86 -21.40 -34.40
CA GLN A 791 5.38 -21.30 -35.80
C GLN A 791 5.62 -22.57 -36.62
N ASN A 792 6.48 -23.46 -36.14
CA ASN A 792 6.62 -24.84 -36.60
C ASN A 792 5.74 -25.82 -35.85
N LYS A 793 4.67 -25.35 -35.19
CA LYS A 793 3.65 -26.20 -34.59
C LYS A 793 4.25 -27.04 -33.46
N ASN A 794 5.02 -26.40 -32.57
CA ASN A 794 5.68 -27.04 -31.43
C ASN A 794 5.58 -26.15 -30.17
N TYR A 795 4.65 -26.50 -29.27
CA TYR A 795 4.33 -25.80 -28.01
C TYR A 795 5.32 -26.16 -26.88
N TRP A 796 6.61 -25.86 -27.08
CA TRP A 796 7.67 -26.24 -26.12
C TRP A 796 8.17 -25.07 -25.26
N THR A 797 7.83 -23.85 -25.64
CA THR A 797 8.33 -22.63 -25.01
C THR A 797 7.19 -21.65 -24.85
N ILE A 798 7.14 -20.97 -23.71
CA ILE A 798 6.27 -19.80 -23.55
C ILE A 798 7.02 -18.60 -24.15
N CYS A 799 6.55 -18.11 -25.28
CA CYS A 799 7.12 -17.06 -26.11
C CYS A 799 6.54 -15.69 -25.72
N VAL A 800 7.38 -14.83 -25.14
CA VAL A 800 6.95 -13.60 -24.47
C VAL A 800 7.43 -12.36 -25.23
N GLY A 801 6.48 -11.56 -25.72
CA GLY A 801 6.76 -10.23 -26.27
C GLY A 801 6.80 -9.14 -25.21
N ALA A 802 7.35 -7.98 -25.57
CA ALA A 802 7.38 -6.81 -24.69
C ALA A 802 6.13 -5.95 -24.87
N ALA A 803 5.49 -5.59 -23.76
CA ALA A 803 4.47 -4.57 -23.66
C ALA A 803 5.09 -3.18 -23.47
N GLY A 804 4.44 -2.17 -24.03
CA GLY A 804 4.70 -0.76 -23.76
C GLY A 804 4.15 -0.30 -22.41
N ASN A 805 4.42 0.96 -22.06
CA ASN A 805 3.86 1.58 -20.86
C ASN A 805 2.33 1.75 -20.93
N ASN A 806 1.74 1.53 -22.10
CA ASN A 806 0.30 1.54 -22.32
C ASN A 806 -0.33 0.14 -22.25
N GLY A 807 0.41 -0.94 -22.04
CA GLY A 807 -0.14 -2.31 -22.01
C GLY A 807 -0.37 -2.96 -23.37
N GLU A 808 -0.10 -2.25 -24.47
CA GLU A 808 -0.11 -2.79 -25.81
C GLU A 808 1.28 -3.28 -26.21
N ARG A 809 1.44 -3.93 -27.37
CA ARG A 809 2.75 -4.26 -27.96
C ARG A 809 3.70 -3.05 -27.89
N LYS A 810 4.93 -3.28 -27.43
CA LYS A 810 5.98 -2.25 -27.40
C LYS A 810 6.37 -1.77 -28.80
N THR A 811 6.32 -0.46 -28.98
CA THR A 811 6.77 0.32 -30.14
C THR A 811 7.56 1.56 -29.66
N PRO A 812 8.23 2.32 -30.54
CA PRO A 812 8.92 3.54 -30.13
C PRO A 812 8.03 4.67 -29.58
N ILE A 813 6.70 4.55 -29.64
CA ILE A 813 5.76 5.62 -29.25
C ILE A 813 5.07 5.41 -27.91
N ASN A 814 5.16 4.21 -27.32
CA ASN A 814 4.51 3.82 -26.05
C ASN A 814 5.54 3.46 -24.96
N SER A 815 6.54 4.32 -24.81
CA SER A 815 7.52 4.44 -23.71
C SER A 815 8.00 5.90 -23.64
N ASP A 816 8.84 6.29 -22.67
CA ASP A 816 9.44 7.64 -22.64
C ASP A 816 10.08 8.00 -24.00
N PRO A 817 9.47 8.92 -24.78
CA PRO A 817 9.96 9.27 -26.11
C PRO A 817 11.20 10.17 -26.06
N SER A 818 11.67 10.54 -24.86
CA SER A 818 12.89 11.32 -24.64
C SER A 818 14.13 10.45 -24.40
N ASP A 819 13.97 9.13 -24.24
CA ASP A 819 15.06 8.17 -24.12
C ASP A 819 15.42 7.58 -25.50
N GLU A 820 16.52 8.05 -26.11
CA GLU A 820 17.05 7.53 -27.39
C GLU A 820 17.35 6.02 -27.33
N ILE A 821 17.43 5.42 -26.13
CA ILE A 821 17.78 4.02 -25.91
C ILE A 821 16.53 3.11 -25.85
N ASP A 822 15.33 3.67 -25.94
CA ASP A 822 14.03 2.97 -25.89
C ASP A 822 13.30 2.90 -27.26
N GLU A 823 13.99 3.31 -28.34
CA GLU A 823 13.50 3.32 -29.73
C GLU A 823 13.51 1.91 -30.38
N PHE A 824 12.72 0.97 -29.86
CA PHE A 824 12.56 -0.38 -30.43
C PHE A 824 11.11 -0.84 -30.58
N TYR A 825 10.92 -1.82 -31.45
CA TYR A 825 9.69 -2.60 -31.59
C TYR A 825 9.89 -3.99 -31.00
N SER A 826 8.93 -4.47 -30.20
CA SER A 826 8.82 -5.90 -29.91
C SER A 826 8.53 -6.66 -31.21
N LEU A 827 9.20 -7.78 -31.46
CA LEU A 827 8.91 -8.61 -32.64
C LEU A 827 7.51 -9.23 -32.54
N ILE A 828 6.89 -9.52 -33.69
CA ILE A 828 5.53 -10.06 -33.83
C ILE A 828 5.52 -11.40 -34.56
N GLY A 829 4.38 -12.09 -34.53
CA GLY A 829 4.22 -13.42 -35.09
C GLY A 829 5.19 -14.42 -34.45
N GLY A 830 5.53 -15.49 -35.17
CA GLY A 830 6.38 -16.55 -34.64
C GLY A 830 5.74 -17.38 -33.53
N GLY A 831 4.41 -17.31 -33.36
CA GLY A 831 3.68 -17.95 -32.26
C GLY A 831 4.02 -17.29 -30.93
N ILE A 832 3.66 -16.02 -30.78
CA ILE A 832 3.79 -15.31 -29.51
C ILE A 832 2.63 -15.75 -28.60
N ASP A 833 2.91 -16.14 -27.36
CA ASP A 833 1.86 -16.59 -26.44
C ASP A 833 1.18 -15.43 -25.75
N LEU A 834 1.98 -14.48 -25.28
CA LEU A 834 1.50 -13.28 -24.60
C LEU A 834 2.57 -12.19 -24.56
N ILE A 835 2.19 -11.01 -24.09
CA ILE A 835 3.11 -9.92 -23.76
C ILE A 835 3.18 -9.68 -22.26
N ALA A 836 4.31 -9.17 -21.79
CA ALA A 836 4.52 -8.75 -20.41
C ALA A 836 5.33 -7.44 -20.36
N PRO A 837 5.40 -6.73 -19.22
CA PRO A 837 6.04 -5.41 -19.13
C PRO A 837 7.47 -5.43 -19.68
N GLY A 838 7.80 -4.48 -20.57
CA GLY A 838 9.09 -4.48 -21.26
C GLY A 838 9.73 -3.10 -21.46
N THR A 839 9.32 -2.07 -20.72
CA THR A 839 9.81 -0.70 -20.88
C THR A 839 10.60 -0.19 -19.69
N SER A 840 11.49 0.76 -19.96
CA SER A 840 12.31 1.41 -18.94
C SER A 840 11.48 2.11 -17.86
N ASP A 841 10.36 2.73 -18.25
CA ASP A 841 9.45 3.40 -17.31
C ASP A 841 8.83 2.48 -16.25
N LEU A 842 8.79 1.17 -16.51
CA LEU A 842 8.02 0.23 -15.69
C LEU A 842 8.90 -0.65 -14.79
N ILE A 843 10.14 -0.89 -15.19
CA ILE A 843 10.91 -2.01 -14.65
C ILE A 843 12.13 -1.48 -13.93
N TRP A 844 12.04 -1.54 -12.61
CA TRP A 844 13.16 -1.32 -11.69
C TRP A 844 13.59 -2.68 -11.11
N THR A 845 14.88 -2.99 -11.19
CA THR A 845 15.40 -4.29 -10.74
C THR A 845 16.85 -4.21 -10.28
N THR A 846 17.34 -5.28 -9.66
CA THR A 846 18.72 -5.43 -9.18
C THR A 846 19.73 -5.19 -10.30
N GLY A 847 20.76 -4.40 -10.06
CA GLY A 847 21.88 -4.09 -10.96
C GLY A 847 23.24 -4.51 -10.39
N ILE A 848 24.33 -4.13 -11.04
CA ILE A 848 25.69 -4.29 -10.48
C ILE A 848 26.40 -2.94 -10.48
N SER A 849 27.07 -2.60 -9.38
CA SER A 849 27.77 -1.33 -9.29
C SER A 849 29.09 -1.33 -10.08
N SER A 850 29.42 -0.16 -10.64
CA SER A 850 30.72 0.08 -11.31
C SER A 850 31.91 0.23 -10.35
N ASP A 851 31.65 0.28 -9.05
CA ASP A 851 32.66 0.31 -7.98
C ASP A 851 32.87 -1.12 -7.44
N ALA A 852 34.09 -1.64 -7.57
CA ALA A 852 34.43 -3.02 -7.19
C ALA A 852 34.30 -3.30 -5.67
N ASP A 853 34.08 -2.26 -4.85
CA ASP A 853 33.84 -2.35 -3.41
C ASP A 853 32.36 -2.10 -3.01
N ALA A 854 31.45 -1.84 -3.95
CA ALA A 854 30.00 -1.72 -3.71
C ALA A 854 29.25 -2.77 -4.55
N SER A 855 28.61 -3.75 -3.89
CA SER A 855 27.93 -4.89 -4.53
C SER A 855 26.45 -4.64 -4.87
N ASN A 856 25.90 -3.49 -4.48
CA ASN A 856 24.47 -3.26 -4.50
C ASN A 856 24.18 -2.03 -5.36
N ASP A 857 23.43 -2.20 -6.44
CA ASP A 857 22.94 -1.12 -7.29
C ASP A 857 21.58 -1.55 -7.86
N TYR A 858 20.76 -0.60 -8.26
CA TYR A 858 19.45 -0.86 -8.87
C TYR A 858 19.35 -0.09 -10.17
N ILE A 859 18.75 -0.71 -11.18
CA ILE A 859 18.74 -0.16 -12.52
C ILE A 859 17.40 -0.38 -13.21
N VAL A 860 17.15 0.50 -14.16
CA VAL A 860 16.09 0.34 -15.14
C VAL A 860 16.41 -0.78 -16.12
N PHE A 861 15.47 -1.69 -16.35
CA PHE A 861 15.60 -2.79 -17.32
C PHE A 861 14.49 -2.74 -18.37
N ARG A 862 14.70 -3.32 -19.56
CA ARG A 862 13.76 -3.19 -20.69
C ARG A 862 13.92 -4.26 -21.76
N ASN A 863 13.08 -4.20 -22.79
CA ASN A 863 12.91 -5.16 -23.88
C ASN A 863 12.20 -6.44 -23.49
N SER A 864 12.03 -7.36 -24.43
CA SER A 864 11.48 -8.70 -24.19
C SER A 864 12.30 -9.49 -23.16
N SER A 865 13.58 -9.13 -22.97
CA SER A 865 14.46 -9.65 -21.91
C SER A 865 13.97 -9.33 -20.50
N ALA A 866 13.19 -8.26 -20.34
CA ALA A 866 12.53 -7.88 -19.09
C ALA A 866 11.10 -8.44 -19.01
N ALA A 867 10.44 -8.70 -20.15
CA ALA A 867 9.11 -9.30 -20.19
C ALA A 867 9.11 -10.80 -19.83
N ALA A 868 10.01 -11.60 -20.41
CA ALA A 868 10.15 -13.04 -20.13
C ALA A 868 10.27 -13.39 -18.62
N PRO A 869 11.11 -12.70 -17.81
CA PRO A 869 11.20 -12.99 -16.38
C PRO A 869 9.91 -12.70 -15.60
N HIS A 870 9.03 -11.80 -16.07
CA HIS A 870 7.72 -11.62 -15.41
C HIS A 870 6.87 -12.89 -15.55
N VAL A 871 6.81 -13.48 -16.75
CA VAL A 871 6.10 -14.74 -17.00
C VAL A 871 6.74 -15.90 -16.24
N ALA A 872 8.07 -15.97 -16.20
CA ALA A 872 8.78 -16.99 -15.43
C ALA A 872 8.51 -16.90 -13.91
N GLY A 873 8.39 -15.68 -13.37
CA GLY A 873 8.00 -15.45 -11.98
C GLY A 873 6.58 -15.93 -11.68
N VAL A 874 5.60 -15.60 -12.53
CA VAL A 874 4.20 -16.04 -12.35
C VAL A 874 4.08 -17.56 -12.48
N ALA A 875 4.75 -18.18 -13.46
CA ALA A 875 4.84 -19.63 -13.55
C ALA A 875 5.41 -20.25 -12.27
N ALA A 876 6.41 -19.60 -11.65
CA ALA A 876 6.99 -20.07 -10.40
C ALA A 876 5.97 -20.03 -9.23
N LEU A 877 5.15 -18.98 -9.13
CA LEU A 877 4.05 -18.92 -8.16
C LEU A 877 3.02 -20.03 -8.38
N MET A 878 2.61 -20.26 -9.64
CA MET A 878 1.65 -21.33 -9.98
C MET A 878 2.17 -22.70 -9.55
N LEU A 879 3.45 -22.97 -9.82
CA LEU A 879 4.10 -24.22 -9.41
C LEU A 879 4.19 -24.30 -7.87
N SER A 880 4.55 -23.22 -7.18
CA SER A 880 4.61 -23.19 -5.71
C SER A 880 3.26 -23.47 -5.05
N TYR A 881 2.18 -22.95 -5.63
CA TYR A 881 0.83 -23.10 -5.08
C TYR A 881 0.27 -24.53 -5.22
N VAL A 882 0.55 -25.19 -6.35
CA VAL A 882 -0.09 -26.48 -6.70
C VAL A 882 0.79 -27.70 -6.46
N ASN A 883 2.11 -27.59 -6.62
CA ASN A 883 2.98 -28.76 -6.69
C ASN A 883 3.38 -29.32 -5.32
N ASP A 884 3.30 -30.64 -5.17
CA ASP A 884 3.85 -31.36 -4.02
C ASP A 884 5.36 -31.64 -4.18
N ASN A 885 6.06 -31.79 -3.04
CA ASN A 885 7.45 -32.25 -2.97
C ASN A 885 7.56 -33.61 -2.21
N PRO A 886 8.08 -34.69 -2.82
CA PRO A 886 8.63 -34.78 -4.17
C PRO A 886 7.56 -34.70 -5.25
N MET A 887 7.95 -34.31 -6.46
CA MET A 887 7.02 -34.13 -7.58
C MET A 887 6.17 -35.37 -7.82
N VAL A 888 4.85 -35.17 -7.87
CA VAL A 888 3.86 -36.23 -8.12
C VAL A 888 3.20 -36.01 -9.48
N PHE A 889 2.56 -37.05 -10.01
CA PHE A 889 1.98 -37.08 -11.36
C PHE A 889 0.97 -35.95 -11.65
N ASN A 890 0.32 -35.39 -10.63
CA ASN A 890 -0.67 -34.30 -10.77
C ASN A 890 -0.08 -32.91 -10.49
N ASN A 891 1.24 -32.77 -10.36
CA ASN A 891 1.89 -31.47 -10.41
C ASN A 891 1.68 -30.84 -11.80
N LEU A 892 1.60 -29.52 -11.86
CA LEU A 892 1.44 -28.78 -13.11
C LEU A 892 2.57 -29.13 -14.09
N SER A 893 2.19 -29.44 -15.33
CA SER A 893 3.11 -29.60 -16.45
C SER A 893 3.25 -28.30 -17.24
N PRO A 894 4.28 -28.17 -18.11
CA PRO A 894 4.49 -26.96 -18.91
C PRO A 894 3.26 -26.53 -19.70
N GLU A 895 2.51 -27.49 -20.25
CA GLU A 895 1.27 -27.25 -21.00
C GLU A 895 0.15 -26.69 -20.13
N ASP A 896 0.05 -27.12 -18.87
CA ASP A 896 -0.96 -26.61 -17.95
C ASP A 896 -0.68 -25.14 -17.58
N VAL A 897 0.60 -24.84 -17.36
CA VAL A 897 1.07 -23.48 -17.03
C VAL A 897 0.84 -22.54 -18.21
N GLU A 898 1.26 -22.95 -19.41
CA GLU A 898 1.08 -22.21 -20.65
C GLU A 898 -0.40 -21.91 -20.91
N TRP A 899 -1.27 -22.93 -20.85
CA TRP A 899 -2.70 -22.76 -21.12
C TRP A 899 -3.39 -21.81 -20.12
N ILE A 900 -3.10 -21.93 -18.82
CA ILE A 900 -3.70 -21.04 -17.82
C ILE A 900 -3.21 -19.61 -18.02
N ILE A 901 -1.92 -19.39 -18.25
CA ILE A 901 -1.37 -18.04 -18.47
C ILE A 901 -1.97 -17.40 -19.73
N GLN A 902 -2.16 -18.16 -20.81
CA GLN A 902 -2.81 -17.69 -22.03
C GLN A 902 -4.28 -17.30 -21.79
N GLU A 903 -5.07 -18.16 -21.13
CA GLU A 903 -6.51 -17.92 -20.95
C GLU A 903 -6.84 -16.89 -19.86
N SER A 904 -5.91 -16.65 -18.93
CA SER A 904 -6.06 -15.65 -17.86
C SER A 904 -5.50 -14.27 -18.22
N ALA A 905 -4.83 -14.14 -19.37
CA ALA A 905 -4.27 -12.88 -19.86
C ALA A 905 -5.35 -11.82 -20.15
N ASP A 906 -5.02 -10.56 -19.90
CA ASP A 906 -5.90 -9.44 -20.20
C ASP A 906 -5.83 -9.09 -21.69
N ASN A 907 -6.91 -9.38 -22.42
CA ASN A 907 -7.05 -9.03 -23.82
C ASN A 907 -7.84 -7.73 -23.99
N PHE A 908 -7.24 -6.73 -24.64
CA PHE A 908 -7.86 -5.44 -24.96
C PHE A 908 -8.15 -5.35 -26.47
N PRO A 909 -9.26 -5.91 -26.98
CA PRO A 909 -9.52 -5.94 -28.42
C PRO A 909 -9.72 -4.52 -28.97
N THR A 910 -8.89 -4.13 -29.94
CA THR A 910 -9.01 -2.86 -30.68
C THR A 910 -9.51 -3.13 -32.11
N SER A 911 -9.71 -2.08 -32.92
CA SER A 911 -9.95 -2.27 -34.35
C SER A 911 -8.76 -2.87 -35.11
N GLU A 912 -7.59 -2.89 -34.49
CA GLU A 912 -6.31 -3.41 -35.00
C GLU A 912 -6.02 -4.84 -34.48
N TYR A 913 -6.56 -5.22 -33.30
CA TYR A 913 -6.34 -6.51 -32.62
C TYR A 913 -7.68 -7.26 -32.33
N PRO A 914 -8.01 -8.36 -33.04
CA PRO A 914 -9.25 -9.13 -32.82
C PRO A 914 -9.23 -10.00 -31.54
N ALA A 915 -10.42 -10.41 -31.08
CA ALA A 915 -10.73 -10.64 -29.66
C ALA A 915 -10.43 -12.02 -29.03
N GLU A 916 -9.47 -12.82 -29.52
CA GLU A 916 -9.14 -14.12 -28.87
C GLU A 916 -7.63 -14.42 -28.89
N TYR A 917 -6.95 -14.16 -30.01
CA TYR A 917 -5.49 -14.21 -30.17
C TYR A 917 -5.09 -13.30 -31.33
N ASP A 918 -3.92 -12.67 -31.27
CA ASP A 918 -3.31 -11.96 -32.40
C ASP A 918 -1.78 -12.07 -32.44
N ASP A 919 -1.18 -11.85 -33.61
CA ASP A 919 0.28 -11.97 -33.79
C ASP A 919 1.09 -10.85 -33.10
N PHE A 920 0.44 -9.84 -32.50
CA PHE A 920 1.11 -8.70 -31.86
C PHE A 920 1.24 -8.86 -30.36
N THR A 921 0.17 -9.35 -29.73
CA THR A 921 0.06 -9.50 -28.27
C THR A 921 -0.16 -10.93 -27.82
N GLY A 922 -0.32 -11.89 -28.74
CA GLY A 922 -0.67 -13.26 -28.43
C GLY A 922 -2.09 -13.32 -27.85
N HIS A 923 -2.21 -13.90 -26.66
CA HIS A 923 -3.45 -13.92 -25.88
C HIS A 923 -3.71 -12.64 -25.08
N GLY A 924 -2.74 -11.71 -25.01
CA GLY A 924 -2.87 -10.43 -24.33
C GLY A 924 -1.77 -10.17 -23.31
N MET A 925 -2.05 -9.32 -22.33
CA MET A 925 -1.13 -8.93 -21.27
C MET A 925 -1.14 -9.93 -20.12
N LEU A 926 0.04 -10.33 -19.61
CA LEU A 926 0.15 -11.20 -18.44
C LEU A 926 -0.63 -10.64 -17.23
N ASN A 927 -1.47 -11.48 -16.60
CA ASN A 927 -2.17 -11.15 -15.36
C ASN A 927 -1.94 -12.26 -14.32
N ALA A 928 -1.16 -11.96 -13.28
CA ALA A 928 -0.74 -12.89 -12.24
C ALA A 928 -1.90 -13.29 -11.31
N THR A 929 -2.73 -12.33 -10.92
CA THR A 929 -3.89 -12.58 -10.06
C THR A 929 -4.88 -13.52 -10.73
N ASN A 930 -5.27 -13.21 -11.97
CA ASN A 930 -6.17 -14.07 -12.73
C ASN A 930 -5.57 -15.48 -12.89
N ALA A 931 -4.27 -15.61 -13.18
CA ALA A 931 -3.61 -16.91 -13.32
C ALA A 931 -3.72 -17.76 -12.03
N LEU A 932 -3.54 -17.17 -10.85
CA LEU A 932 -3.66 -17.89 -9.57
C LEU A 932 -5.11 -18.12 -9.14
N GLU A 933 -6.03 -17.21 -9.41
CA GLU A 933 -7.47 -17.43 -9.17
C GLU A 933 -8.01 -18.59 -10.02
N TRP A 934 -7.51 -18.76 -11.25
CA TRP A 934 -7.81 -19.93 -12.08
C TRP A 934 -7.23 -21.23 -11.52
N LEU A 935 -6.37 -21.17 -10.50
CA LEU A 935 -5.88 -22.32 -9.75
C LEU A 935 -6.53 -22.48 -8.36
N GLU A 936 -7.47 -21.60 -7.96
CA GLU A 936 -8.03 -21.53 -6.60
C GLU A 936 -8.45 -22.90 -6.03
N LEU A 937 -7.68 -23.40 -5.07
CA LEU A 937 -7.95 -24.67 -4.40
C LEU A 937 -8.99 -24.50 -3.27
N PRO A 938 -9.88 -25.49 -3.05
CA PRO A 938 -9.95 -26.78 -3.72
C PRO A 938 -10.91 -26.80 -4.91
N TYR A 939 -11.38 -25.65 -5.41
CA TYR A 939 -12.47 -25.58 -6.38
C TYR A 939 -11.98 -25.86 -7.80
N ASN A 940 -10.90 -25.20 -8.20
CA ASN A 940 -10.27 -25.36 -9.49
C ASN A 940 -9.23 -26.49 -9.40
N LYS A 941 -9.33 -27.48 -10.28
CA LYS A 941 -8.40 -28.61 -10.30
C LYS A 941 -8.02 -28.98 -11.71
N ILE A 942 -6.73 -29.17 -11.92
CA ILE A 942 -6.19 -29.88 -13.07
C ILE A 942 -6.01 -31.35 -12.70
N ILE A 943 -6.52 -32.23 -13.54
CA ILE A 943 -6.41 -33.67 -13.35
C ILE A 943 -5.73 -34.27 -14.57
N HIS A 944 -4.63 -34.97 -14.32
CA HIS A 944 -3.90 -35.68 -15.36
C HIS A 944 -4.47 -37.07 -15.56
N TYR A 945 -4.69 -37.42 -16.82
CA TYR A 945 -5.14 -38.74 -17.23
C TYR A 945 -4.05 -39.49 -17.99
N PRO A 946 -4.00 -40.83 -17.83
CA PRO A 946 -2.74 -41.57 -17.86
C PRO A 946 -2.29 -42.11 -19.22
N ILE A 947 -0.97 -42.37 -19.23
CA ILE A 947 -0.21 -43.57 -19.68
C ILE A 947 -0.84 -44.89 -19.16
N SER A 948 -2.04 -45.25 -19.63
CA SER A 948 -2.61 -46.60 -19.50
C SER A 948 -3.36 -46.97 -20.78
N ALA A 949 -3.69 -48.26 -20.98
CA ALA A 949 -4.35 -48.70 -22.21
C ALA A 949 -5.69 -47.95 -22.43
N PRO A 950 -5.93 -47.40 -23.64
CA PRO A 950 -7.19 -46.72 -23.94
C PRO A 950 -8.38 -47.66 -23.75
N THR A 951 -9.55 -47.10 -23.48
CA THR A 951 -10.80 -47.88 -23.42
C THR A 951 -11.12 -48.51 -24.78
N SER A 952 -10.73 -47.86 -25.87
CA SER A 952 -10.75 -48.42 -27.22
C SER A 952 -9.50 -47.97 -27.99
N LEU A 953 -8.82 -48.92 -28.63
CA LEU A 953 -7.72 -48.68 -29.56
C LEU A 953 -8.13 -49.15 -30.96
N GLY A 954 -8.16 -48.25 -31.93
CA GLY A 954 -8.30 -48.55 -33.35
C GLY A 954 -7.00 -48.23 -34.07
N TYR A 955 -6.60 -49.04 -35.06
CA TYR A 955 -5.56 -48.62 -36.00
C TYR A 955 -5.77 -49.24 -37.37
N TYR A 956 -5.49 -48.47 -38.41
CA TYR A 956 -5.62 -48.91 -39.79
C TYR A 956 -4.52 -48.32 -40.66
N ARG A 957 -4.05 -49.12 -41.62
CA ARG A 957 -3.08 -48.67 -42.62
C ARG A 957 -3.75 -47.75 -43.64
N LEU A 958 -3.14 -46.61 -43.95
CA LEU A 958 -3.60 -45.72 -45.02
C LEU A 958 -3.41 -46.37 -46.40
N ALA A 959 -4.38 -46.16 -47.29
CA ALA A 959 -4.42 -46.82 -48.59
C ALA A 959 -3.43 -46.23 -49.61
N GLU A 960 -3.08 -44.94 -49.50
CA GLU A 960 -2.13 -44.25 -50.36
C GLU A 960 -1.47 -43.07 -49.60
N PRO A 961 -0.17 -42.78 -49.82
CA PRO A 961 0.78 -43.58 -50.59
C PRO A 961 1.14 -44.89 -49.88
N ASP A 962 1.42 -45.96 -50.66
CA ASP A 962 1.79 -47.29 -50.15
C ASP A 962 2.99 -47.25 -49.16
N TYR A 963 3.94 -46.32 -49.38
CA TYR A 963 5.10 -46.03 -48.54
C TYR A 963 5.51 -44.54 -48.59
N ILE A 964 5.96 -44.00 -47.47
CA ILE A 964 6.63 -42.68 -47.35
C ILE A 964 8.13 -42.84 -47.00
N LYS A 965 8.95 -41.82 -47.25
CA LYS A 965 10.36 -41.80 -46.83
C LYS A 965 10.50 -41.15 -45.46
N ILE A 966 11.13 -41.85 -44.53
CA ILE A 966 11.38 -41.41 -43.16
C ILE A 966 12.86 -41.48 -42.80
N PHE A 967 13.48 -40.42 -42.27
CA PHE A 967 14.84 -40.45 -41.73
C PHE A 967 14.84 -40.83 -40.25
N ILE A 968 15.54 -41.89 -39.87
CA ILE A 968 15.66 -42.32 -38.47
C ILE A 968 17.10 -42.13 -38.02
N ALA A 969 17.30 -41.25 -37.04
CA ALA A 969 18.62 -40.94 -36.49
C ALA A 969 19.19 -42.07 -35.62
N ASP A 970 18.33 -42.75 -34.83
CA ASP A 970 18.73 -43.89 -34.00
C ASP A 970 17.72 -45.06 -34.15
N PRO A 971 17.86 -45.89 -35.21
CA PRO A 971 16.90 -46.95 -35.48
C PRO A 971 17.12 -48.17 -34.57
N PRO A 972 16.04 -48.77 -34.02
CA PRO A 972 16.14 -49.89 -33.09
C PRO A 972 16.82 -51.11 -33.73
N GLY A 973 17.45 -51.94 -32.89
CA GLY A 973 18.01 -53.22 -33.31
C GLY A 973 19.35 -53.14 -34.06
N GLY A 974 20.11 -52.04 -33.91
CA GLY A 974 21.45 -51.90 -34.46
C GLY A 974 21.50 -51.59 -35.96
N LEU A 975 20.41 -51.04 -36.50
CA LEU A 975 20.37 -50.49 -37.84
C LEU A 975 21.19 -49.18 -37.91
N ALA A 976 21.60 -48.77 -39.11
CA ALA A 976 22.34 -47.52 -39.28
C ALA A 976 21.36 -46.33 -39.40
N ALA A 977 21.71 -45.19 -38.81
CA ALA A 977 21.01 -43.93 -39.06
C ALA A 977 20.84 -43.70 -40.57
N GLY A 978 19.64 -43.32 -41.02
CA GLY A 978 19.39 -43.16 -42.45
C GLY A 978 17.91 -43.09 -42.82
N VAL A 979 17.66 -42.98 -44.13
CA VAL A 979 16.31 -42.92 -44.68
C VAL A 979 15.76 -44.33 -44.95
N TYR A 980 14.52 -44.54 -44.53
CA TYR A 980 13.74 -45.77 -44.61
C TYR A 980 12.43 -45.53 -45.35
N LEU A 981 11.79 -46.60 -45.82
CA LEU A 981 10.44 -46.58 -46.36
C LEU A 981 9.46 -47.13 -45.31
N ALA A 982 8.41 -46.37 -45.04
CA ALA A 982 7.44 -46.65 -43.99
C ALA A 982 6.01 -46.75 -44.51
N GLU A 983 5.25 -47.72 -44.03
CA GLU A 983 3.79 -47.71 -44.14
C GLU A 983 3.22 -46.72 -43.11
N VAL A 984 2.22 -45.94 -43.49
CA VAL A 984 1.54 -45.00 -42.59
C VAL A 984 0.33 -45.68 -41.95
N TRP A 985 0.24 -45.62 -40.63
CA TRP A 985 -0.86 -46.19 -39.85
C TRP A 985 -1.49 -45.11 -38.96
N ASP A 986 -2.77 -44.83 -39.16
CA ASP A 986 -3.54 -43.99 -38.23
C ASP A 986 -3.95 -44.84 -37.01
N VAL A 987 -3.91 -44.22 -35.84
CA VAL A 987 -4.20 -44.83 -34.54
C VAL A 987 -5.21 -43.96 -33.78
N ASP A 988 -6.37 -44.53 -33.46
CA ASP A 988 -7.46 -43.90 -32.72
C ASP A 988 -7.46 -44.36 -31.26
N PHE A 989 -7.34 -43.41 -30.33
CA PHE A 989 -7.44 -43.64 -28.89
C PHE A 989 -8.76 -43.09 -28.36
N VAL A 990 -9.47 -43.89 -27.57
CA VAL A 990 -10.63 -43.42 -26.80
C VAL A 990 -10.41 -43.74 -25.33
N TYR A 991 -10.37 -42.69 -24.51
CA TYR A 991 -10.28 -42.77 -23.06
C TYR A 991 -11.61 -42.38 -22.44
N ASN A 992 -12.08 -43.18 -21.47
CA ASN A 992 -13.17 -42.80 -20.59
C ASN A 992 -12.60 -42.31 -19.26
N HIS A 993 -13.13 -41.21 -18.77
CA HIS A 993 -12.83 -40.68 -17.45
C HIS A 993 -14.12 -40.20 -16.76
N SER A 994 -14.00 -39.85 -15.49
CA SER A 994 -15.12 -39.31 -14.72
C SER A 994 -14.63 -38.18 -13.84
N ILE A 995 -15.34 -37.06 -13.90
CA ILE A 995 -15.19 -35.94 -12.96
C ILE A 995 -16.15 -36.11 -11.77
N PRO A 996 -15.89 -35.49 -10.62
CA PRO A 996 -16.83 -35.47 -9.50
C PRO A 996 -18.23 -34.99 -9.94
N ALA A 997 -19.29 -35.57 -9.35
CA ALA A 997 -20.66 -35.25 -9.76
C ALA A 997 -21.07 -33.78 -9.49
N THR A 998 -20.32 -33.10 -8.65
CA THR A 998 -20.47 -31.68 -8.31
C THR A 998 -19.60 -30.76 -9.16
N ALA A 999 -18.65 -31.32 -9.92
CA ALA A 999 -17.72 -30.58 -10.74
C ALA A 999 -18.29 -30.26 -12.14
N THR A 1000 -17.86 -29.13 -12.67
CA THR A 1000 -18.10 -28.67 -14.03
C THR A 1000 -16.80 -28.80 -14.82
N PHE A 1001 -16.86 -29.41 -16.01
CA PHE A 1001 -15.75 -29.41 -16.96
C PHE A 1001 -15.59 -28.03 -17.58
N ILE A 1002 -14.38 -27.49 -17.53
CA ILE A 1002 -14.03 -26.19 -18.11
C ILE A 1002 -13.32 -26.40 -19.44
N ALA A 1003 -12.19 -27.11 -19.42
CA ALA A 1003 -11.35 -27.32 -20.61
C ALA A 1003 -10.52 -28.61 -20.50
N GLY A 1004 -9.83 -28.96 -21.57
CA GLY A 1004 -8.83 -30.02 -21.56
C GLY A 1004 -7.92 -29.95 -22.79
N TRP A 1005 -6.67 -30.40 -22.62
CA TRP A 1005 -5.60 -30.32 -23.61
C TRP A 1005 -4.71 -31.56 -23.55
N ILE A 1006 -3.97 -31.82 -24.62
CA ILE A 1006 -3.01 -32.93 -24.69
C ILE A 1006 -1.73 -32.52 -23.97
N ARG A 1007 -1.13 -33.46 -23.22
CA ARG A 1007 0.18 -33.30 -22.60
C ARG A 1007 1.25 -33.87 -23.53
N ASN A 1008 1.78 -33.04 -24.41
CA ASN A 1008 2.75 -33.45 -25.44
C ASN A 1008 4.10 -33.83 -24.84
N SER A 1009 4.50 -33.24 -23.72
CA SER A 1009 5.72 -33.53 -22.96
C SER A 1009 5.85 -35.01 -22.60
N THR A 1010 4.71 -35.64 -22.28
CA THR A 1010 4.64 -37.03 -21.83
C THR A 1010 3.99 -37.96 -22.85
N THR A 1011 3.50 -37.44 -23.98
CA THR A 1011 2.90 -38.23 -25.06
C THR A 1011 3.96 -38.65 -26.08
N THR A 1012 3.83 -39.86 -26.62
CA THR A 1012 4.69 -40.38 -27.70
C THR A 1012 3.83 -40.67 -28.93
N GLY A 1013 4.29 -40.32 -30.14
CA GLY A 1013 3.70 -40.79 -31.40
C GLY A 1013 2.58 -39.95 -32.07
N LEU A 1014 2.38 -38.68 -31.70
CA LEU A 1014 1.48 -37.76 -32.41
C LEU A 1014 2.24 -37.06 -33.55
N GLU A 1015 1.91 -37.34 -34.81
CA GLU A 1015 2.34 -36.52 -35.97
C GLU A 1015 1.10 -36.05 -36.76
N PRO A 1016 1.08 -34.82 -37.31
CA PRO A 1016 -0.05 -34.26 -38.05
C PRO A 1016 -0.35 -35.00 -39.36
N ILE A 1017 -1.59 -34.82 -39.86
CA ILE A 1017 -2.15 -35.58 -40.99
C ILE A 1017 -1.71 -35.09 -42.39
N ASP A 1018 -1.04 -33.94 -42.53
CA ASP A 1018 -0.79 -33.36 -43.86
C ASP A 1018 0.44 -33.88 -44.61
N LEU A 1019 0.22 -34.44 -45.81
CA LEU A 1019 1.25 -34.78 -46.80
C LEU A 1019 0.98 -33.98 -48.07
N GLU A 1020 1.16 -32.67 -48.00
CA GLU A 1020 1.32 -31.85 -49.19
C GLU A 1020 2.76 -31.35 -49.31
N GLU A 1021 3.75 -32.27 -49.41
CA GLU A 1021 4.93 -32.13 -50.28
C GLU A 1021 5.86 -33.36 -50.24
N GLU A 1022 6.50 -33.67 -51.37
CA GLU A 1022 7.23 -34.91 -51.70
C GLU A 1022 8.62 -35.08 -51.04
N ASP A 1023 8.98 -34.28 -50.04
CA ASP A 1023 10.32 -34.28 -49.44
C ASP A 1023 10.41 -35.03 -48.10
N TYR A 1024 11.62 -35.53 -47.83
CA TYR A 1024 11.94 -36.46 -46.75
C TYR A 1024 11.28 -36.10 -45.41
N ILE A 1025 10.42 -36.97 -44.88
CA ILE A 1025 9.93 -36.81 -43.51
C ILE A 1025 11.10 -37.16 -42.60
N ILE A 1026 11.51 -36.21 -41.77
CA ILE A 1026 12.38 -36.49 -40.64
C ILE A 1026 11.43 -36.56 -39.45
N PRO A 1027 11.10 -37.75 -38.94
CA PRO A 1027 10.49 -37.84 -37.62
C PRO A 1027 11.50 -37.30 -36.61
N SER A 1028 11.40 -36.01 -36.30
CA SER A 1028 11.70 -35.57 -34.94
C SER A 1028 10.71 -36.30 -34.03
N VAL A 1029 11.06 -36.54 -32.78
CA VAL A 1029 10.21 -37.30 -31.86
C VAL A 1029 8.88 -36.55 -31.55
N THR A 1030 8.65 -35.38 -32.16
CA THR A 1030 7.44 -34.55 -32.05
C THR A 1030 7.44 -33.50 -33.18
N ASN A 1031 6.47 -33.58 -34.08
CA ASN A 1031 5.96 -32.47 -34.90
C ASN A 1031 4.51 -32.37 -34.45
N ILE A 1032 4.07 -31.35 -33.68
CA ILE A 1032 2.76 -31.44 -32.98
C ILE A 1032 1.92 -30.14 -33.06
N PHE A 1033 1.01 -30.16 -34.06
CA PHE A 1033 -0.22 -29.36 -34.28
C PHE A 1033 -0.15 -27.97 -34.93
N GLY A 1034 -0.63 -27.92 -36.17
CA GLY A 1034 -1.09 -26.70 -36.83
C GLY A 1034 -2.56 -26.44 -36.54
N SER A 1035 -2.90 -25.17 -36.43
CA SER A 1035 -4.22 -24.60 -36.12
C SER A 1035 -5.37 -24.93 -37.09
N ASP A 1036 -5.17 -25.83 -38.07
CA ASP A 1036 -6.21 -26.23 -39.04
C ASP A 1036 -6.85 -27.61 -38.77
N TYR A 1037 -6.59 -28.27 -37.63
CA TYR A 1037 -7.11 -29.62 -37.34
C TYR A 1037 -7.86 -29.74 -35.99
N LEU A 1038 -9.01 -29.08 -35.89
CA LEU A 1038 -10.00 -29.22 -34.80
C LEU A 1038 -10.81 -30.54 -34.85
N ASP A 1039 -10.50 -31.49 -35.74
CA ASP A 1039 -11.27 -32.74 -35.94
C ASP A 1039 -10.66 -34.00 -35.26
N ASP A 1040 -9.49 -33.88 -34.62
CA ASP A 1040 -8.67 -35.03 -34.18
C ASP A 1040 -8.38 -35.11 -32.67
N PHE A 1041 -8.79 -34.10 -31.90
CA PHE A 1041 -8.84 -34.14 -30.43
C PHE A 1041 -10.21 -33.66 -29.94
N ASP A 1042 -10.98 -34.56 -29.34
CA ASP A 1042 -12.33 -34.29 -28.81
C ASP A 1042 -12.37 -34.70 -27.33
N ILE A 1043 -12.39 -33.70 -26.44
CA ILE A 1043 -12.39 -33.88 -24.99
C ILE A 1043 -13.64 -33.29 -24.35
N SER A 1044 -14.15 -33.96 -23.33
CA SER A 1044 -15.38 -33.59 -22.61
C SER A 1044 -15.27 -34.01 -21.15
N SER A 1045 -16.34 -33.82 -20.37
CA SER A 1045 -16.42 -34.30 -18.97
C SER A 1045 -16.35 -35.83 -18.77
N THR A 1046 -16.42 -36.63 -19.83
CA THR A 1046 -16.50 -38.11 -19.71
C THR A 1046 -15.58 -38.90 -20.64
N THR A 1047 -15.12 -38.27 -21.72
CA THR A 1047 -14.33 -38.95 -22.74
C THR A 1047 -13.30 -38.02 -23.37
N ALA A 1048 -12.12 -38.56 -23.67
CA ALA A 1048 -11.14 -37.96 -24.58
C ALA A 1048 -10.93 -38.89 -25.78
N LYS A 1049 -11.05 -38.36 -27.00
CA LYS A 1049 -10.74 -39.05 -28.24
C LYS A 1049 -9.55 -38.37 -28.91
N ILE A 1050 -8.50 -39.13 -29.16
CA ILE A 1050 -7.23 -38.62 -29.66
C ILE A 1050 -6.84 -39.47 -30.87
N LYS A 1051 -6.47 -38.83 -31.98
CA LYS A 1051 -5.88 -39.53 -33.13
C LYS A 1051 -4.37 -39.28 -33.19
N SER A 1052 -3.65 -40.31 -33.61
CA SER A 1052 -2.19 -40.37 -33.70
C SER A 1052 -1.77 -41.13 -34.95
N ARG A 1053 -0.48 -41.12 -35.29
CA ARG A 1053 0.05 -41.84 -36.45
C ARG A 1053 1.36 -42.53 -36.11
N VAL A 1054 1.51 -43.77 -36.54
CA VAL A 1054 2.77 -44.51 -36.41
C VAL A 1054 3.25 -45.05 -37.75
N TYR A 1055 4.56 -45.25 -37.83
CA TYR A 1055 5.24 -45.59 -39.07
C TYR A 1055 5.82 -46.97 -39.00
N ARG A 1056 5.31 -47.88 -39.84
CA ARG A 1056 5.82 -49.23 -39.91
C ARG A 1056 6.93 -49.32 -40.94
N ILE A 1057 8.17 -49.38 -40.47
CA ILE A 1057 9.37 -49.44 -41.30
C ILE A 1057 9.54 -50.85 -41.85
N THR A 1058 9.69 -50.97 -43.16
CA THR A 1058 9.83 -52.29 -43.82
C THR A 1058 10.98 -52.37 -44.82
N TYR A 1059 11.46 -51.23 -45.35
CA TYR A 1059 12.60 -51.19 -46.26
C TYR A 1059 13.55 -50.02 -45.95
N THR A 1060 14.81 -50.12 -46.36
CA THR A 1060 15.69 -48.95 -46.50
C THR A 1060 15.26 -48.11 -47.72
N GLN A 1061 15.75 -46.87 -47.83
CA GLN A 1061 15.50 -46.01 -49.02
C GLN A 1061 15.91 -46.63 -50.37
N PHE A 1062 16.75 -47.68 -50.36
CA PHE A 1062 17.19 -48.39 -51.56
C PHE A 1062 16.37 -49.66 -51.84
N GLY A 1063 15.27 -49.89 -51.12
CA GLY A 1063 14.37 -51.03 -51.31
C GLY A 1063 14.87 -52.34 -50.69
N THR A 1064 15.88 -52.30 -49.82
CA THR A 1064 16.34 -53.49 -49.08
C THR A 1064 15.42 -53.74 -47.90
N ALA A 1065 14.81 -54.92 -47.81
CA ALA A 1065 13.93 -55.27 -46.69
C ALA A 1065 14.70 -55.27 -45.36
N VAL A 1066 14.09 -54.68 -44.33
CA VAL A 1066 14.54 -54.76 -42.94
C VAL A 1066 13.55 -55.60 -42.13
N THR A 1067 13.95 -56.05 -40.94
CA THR A 1067 12.98 -56.64 -39.99
C THR A 1067 11.96 -55.56 -39.65
N PRO A 1068 10.65 -55.76 -39.89
CA PRO A 1068 9.70 -54.69 -39.67
C PRO A 1068 9.64 -54.24 -38.21
N PHE A 1069 9.64 -52.93 -37.99
CA PHE A 1069 9.46 -52.30 -36.69
C PHE A 1069 8.61 -51.05 -36.86
N TYR A 1070 7.97 -50.61 -35.78
CA TYR A 1070 7.25 -49.35 -35.77
C TYR A 1070 8.13 -48.25 -35.19
N TYR A 1071 7.89 -47.03 -35.65
CA TYR A 1071 8.54 -45.82 -35.18
C TYR A 1071 7.47 -44.73 -34.94
N PRO A 1072 7.56 -43.94 -33.84
CA PRO A 1072 8.49 -44.13 -32.71
C PRO A 1072 8.16 -45.40 -31.89
N ASN A 1073 6.88 -45.80 -31.83
CA ASN A 1073 6.38 -46.95 -31.08
C ASN A 1073 5.36 -47.75 -31.92
N ALA A 1074 5.12 -49.03 -31.56
CA ALA A 1074 4.00 -49.78 -32.13
C ALA A 1074 2.65 -49.16 -31.70
N PRO A 1075 1.56 -49.29 -32.47
CA PRO A 1075 0.27 -48.67 -32.12
C PRO A 1075 -0.20 -48.96 -30.69
N GLU A 1076 0.06 -50.17 -30.20
CA GLU A 1076 -0.26 -50.60 -28.84
C GLU A 1076 0.65 -50.05 -27.73
N ASP A 1077 1.83 -49.54 -28.09
CA ASP A 1077 2.88 -49.03 -27.21
C ASP A 1077 2.99 -47.49 -27.28
N VAL A 1078 2.04 -46.83 -27.95
CA VAL A 1078 1.88 -45.36 -27.97
C VAL A 1078 1.27 -44.93 -26.64
N GLU A 1079 1.96 -44.00 -25.96
CA GLU A 1079 1.49 -43.44 -24.69
C GLU A 1079 0.90 -42.06 -24.94
N VAL A 1080 -0.36 -41.86 -24.52
CA VAL A 1080 -1.07 -40.58 -24.69
C VAL A 1080 -1.51 -40.07 -23.33
N ASN A 1081 -1.17 -38.82 -23.03
CA ASN A 1081 -1.55 -38.11 -21.82
C ASN A 1081 -2.32 -36.84 -22.14
N TYR A 1082 -3.23 -36.46 -21.26
CA TYR A 1082 -4.01 -35.24 -21.38
C TYR A 1082 -4.41 -34.73 -20.00
N SER A 1083 -4.65 -33.43 -19.94
CA SER A 1083 -5.16 -32.72 -18.77
C SER A 1083 -6.63 -32.41 -18.96
N ILE A 1084 -7.37 -32.40 -17.85
CA ILE A 1084 -8.68 -31.74 -17.79
C ILE A 1084 -8.67 -30.71 -16.68
N TYR A 1085 -9.33 -29.59 -16.95
CA TYR A 1085 -9.56 -28.52 -16.00
C TYR A 1085 -11.03 -28.53 -15.57
N ILE A 1086 -11.26 -28.59 -14.26
CA ILE A 1086 -12.59 -28.65 -13.66
C ILE A 1086 -12.75 -27.61 -12.56
N ASN A 1087 -13.99 -27.15 -12.37
CA ASN A 1087 -14.40 -26.37 -11.22
C ASN A 1087 -15.43 -27.16 -10.39
N ASP A 1088 -15.13 -27.46 -9.13
CA ASP A 1088 -16.01 -28.15 -8.19
C ASP A 1088 -16.38 -27.24 -7.01
N PRO A 1089 -17.49 -26.47 -7.10
CA PRO A 1089 -17.90 -25.53 -6.06
C PRO A 1089 -18.34 -26.22 -4.76
N ALA A 1090 -18.48 -27.55 -4.76
CA ALA A 1090 -18.81 -28.33 -3.57
C ALA A 1090 -17.60 -29.08 -3.00
N ALA A 1091 -16.38 -28.83 -3.50
CA ALA A 1091 -15.16 -29.39 -2.95
C ALA A 1091 -14.95 -28.91 -1.51
N THR A 1092 -14.98 -29.83 -0.54
CA THR A 1092 -14.81 -29.52 0.90
C THR A 1092 -13.50 -30.01 1.49
N ASN A 1093 -12.62 -30.63 0.70
CA ASN A 1093 -11.37 -31.23 1.15
C ASN A 1093 -10.20 -30.80 0.27
N ILE A 1094 -9.09 -30.40 0.90
CA ILE A 1094 -7.75 -30.66 0.36
C ILE A 1094 -7.56 -32.18 0.49
N GLU A 1095 -7.49 -32.91 -0.62
CA GLU A 1095 -7.16 -34.33 -0.59
C GLU A 1095 -5.70 -34.47 -0.12
N THR A 1096 -5.47 -34.72 1.17
CA THR A 1096 -4.14 -35.13 1.63
C THR A 1096 -3.91 -36.59 1.24
N ALA A 1097 -2.96 -36.83 0.34
CA ALA A 1097 -2.54 -38.17 -0.08
C ALA A 1097 -2.14 -39.06 1.12
N ALA A 1098 -2.45 -40.36 1.01
CA ALA A 1098 -2.22 -41.36 2.03
C ALA A 1098 -0.72 -41.51 2.40
N PHE A 1099 -0.43 -41.55 3.70
CA PHE A 1099 0.91 -41.85 4.24
C PHE A 1099 1.26 -43.34 3.99
N ASN A 1100 1.94 -43.65 2.89
CA ASN A 1100 2.47 -44.98 2.58
C ASN A 1100 3.99 -44.91 2.46
N ASP A 1101 4.72 -45.11 3.56
CA ASP A 1101 6.12 -45.54 3.48
C ASP A 1101 6.11 -47.08 3.35
N ALA A 1102 6.78 -47.62 2.33
CA ALA A 1102 6.77 -49.04 1.99
C ALA A 1102 7.23 -49.96 3.14
N ASN A 1103 7.90 -49.41 4.16
CA ASN A 1103 8.59 -50.18 5.20
C ASN A 1103 7.81 -50.31 6.53
N VAL A 1104 6.82 -49.44 6.80
CA VAL A 1104 6.00 -49.47 8.02
C VAL A 1104 4.55 -49.14 7.68
N VAL A 1105 3.66 -50.12 7.84
CA VAL A 1105 2.23 -49.97 7.51
C VAL A 1105 1.39 -50.14 8.78
N VAL A 1106 0.55 -49.13 9.05
CA VAL A 1106 -0.39 -49.14 10.18
C VAL A 1106 -1.81 -49.32 9.64
N PHE A 1107 -2.49 -50.40 10.04
CA PHE A 1107 -3.81 -50.73 9.52
C PHE A 1107 -4.59 -51.71 10.43
N PRO A 1108 -5.91 -51.86 10.20
CA PRO A 1108 -6.75 -50.85 9.57
C PRO A 1108 -6.84 -49.60 10.44
N ASN A 1109 -7.36 -48.49 9.88
CA ASN A 1109 -7.91 -47.44 10.74
C ASN A 1109 -9.01 -48.10 11.61
N PRO A 1110 -8.80 -48.29 12.92
CA PRO A 1110 -9.33 -49.47 13.60
C PRO A 1110 -10.82 -49.34 13.92
N THR A 1111 -11.62 -50.28 13.41
CA THR A 1111 -13.08 -50.40 13.67
C THR A 1111 -13.43 -51.47 14.69
N ASN A 1112 -12.46 -52.28 15.13
CA ASN A 1112 -12.66 -53.49 15.94
C ASN A 1112 -11.64 -53.64 17.09
N GLU A 1113 -11.25 -52.52 17.70
CA GLU A 1113 -10.39 -52.41 18.90
C GLU A 1113 -8.95 -52.95 18.77
N LEU A 1114 -8.53 -53.38 17.58
CA LEU A 1114 -7.17 -53.84 17.29
C LEU A 1114 -6.52 -52.95 16.24
N LEU A 1115 -5.33 -52.46 16.56
CA LEU A 1115 -4.45 -51.74 15.65
C LEU A 1115 -3.28 -52.65 15.27
N ASN A 1116 -3.13 -52.96 13.98
CA ASN A 1116 -2.04 -53.80 13.51
C ASN A 1116 -0.97 -52.96 12.84
N ILE A 1117 0.28 -53.39 13.02
CA ILE A 1117 1.47 -52.72 12.50
C ILE A 1117 2.31 -53.81 11.83
N ILE A 1118 2.48 -53.70 10.51
CA ILE A 1118 3.41 -54.51 9.73
C ILE A 1118 4.67 -53.71 9.52
N ILE A 1119 5.82 -54.36 9.69
CA ILE A 1119 7.13 -53.77 9.44
C ILE A 1119 7.99 -54.76 8.66
N ASP A 1120 8.82 -54.22 7.76
CA ASP A 1120 9.88 -54.97 7.07
C ASP A 1120 10.82 -55.65 8.07
N ASP A 1121 11.18 -56.90 7.80
CA ASP A 1121 11.98 -57.81 8.61
C ASP A 1121 13.41 -57.31 8.92
N HIS A 1122 13.85 -56.18 8.34
CA HIS A 1122 15.14 -55.54 8.62
C HIS A 1122 15.07 -54.37 9.63
N ILE A 1123 13.88 -54.00 10.14
CA ILE A 1123 13.70 -52.85 11.04
C ILE A 1123 13.24 -53.32 12.43
N CYS A 1124 13.90 -52.81 13.49
CA CYS A 1124 13.55 -53.16 14.87
C CYS A 1124 12.77 -52.02 15.54
N ILE A 1125 11.54 -52.31 16.02
CA ILE A 1125 10.77 -51.33 16.80
C ILE A 1125 11.35 -51.23 18.20
N GLU A 1126 11.73 -50.03 18.59
CA GLU A 1126 12.14 -49.75 19.97
C GLU A 1126 10.94 -49.34 20.82
N ARG A 1127 10.06 -48.50 20.26
CA ARG A 1127 8.92 -47.91 20.96
C ARG A 1127 7.75 -47.59 20.04
N ILE A 1128 6.53 -47.75 20.56
CA ILE A 1128 5.29 -47.25 19.95
C ILE A 1128 4.57 -46.39 20.98
N ASP A 1129 4.24 -45.16 20.60
CA ASP A 1129 3.50 -44.19 21.40
C ASP A 1129 2.20 -43.79 20.68
N ILE A 1130 1.12 -43.59 21.42
CA ILE A 1130 -0.15 -43.03 20.91
C ILE A 1130 -0.49 -41.78 21.70
N PHE A 1131 -0.84 -40.71 20.98
CA PHE A 1131 -1.21 -39.41 21.51
C PHE A 1131 -2.66 -39.07 21.16
N ASN A 1132 -3.38 -38.44 22.10
CA ASN A 1132 -4.68 -37.84 21.80
C ASN A 1132 -4.52 -36.49 21.05
N MET A 1133 -5.64 -35.89 20.62
CA MET A 1133 -5.62 -34.62 19.89
C MET A 1133 -5.07 -33.42 20.66
N ASN A 1134 -4.98 -33.50 21.99
CA ASN A 1134 -4.36 -32.46 22.80
C ASN A 1134 -2.84 -32.68 22.96
N GLY A 1135 -2.27 -33.68 22.28
CA GLY A 1135 -0.85 -34.04 22.35
C GLY A 1135 -0.46 -34.86 23.58
N GLU A 1136 -1.42 -35.32 24.39
CA GLU A 1136 -1.11 -36.14 25.59
C GLU A 1136 -0.87 -37.59 25.19
N LYS A 1137 0.22 -38.18 25.70
CA LYS A 1137 0.56 -39.58 25.45
C LYS A 1137 -0.37 -40.50 26.25
N VAL A 1138 -1.25 -41.20 25.56
CA VAL A 1138 -2.28 -42.09 26.13
C VAL A 1138 -1.88 -43.57 26.12
N PHE A 1139 -0.89 -43.95 25.32
CA PHE A 1139 -0.32 -45.29 25.31
C PHE A 1139 1.17 -45.24 24.97
N SER A 1140 1.95 -46.14 25.58
CA SER A 1140 3.36 -46.35 25.24
C SER A 1140 3.72 -47.81 25.49
N LYS A 1141 4.47 -48.41 24.56
CA LYS A 1141 5.04 -49.74 24.73
C LYS A 1141 6.45 -49.76 24.16
N ASN A 1142 7.37 -50.34 24.93
CA ASN A 1142 8.79 -50.50 24.59
C ASN A 1142 9.18 -51.98 24.68
N ASN A 1143 10.34 -52.34 24.13
CA ASN A 1143 10.92 -53.70 24.15
C ASN A 1143 10.08 -54.73 23.38
N PHE A 1144 9.95 -54.55 22.07
CA PHE A 1144 9.30 -55.51 21.19
C PHE A 1144 10.25 -56.68 20.85
N SER A 1145 9.71 -57.90 20.70
CA SER A 1145 10.44 -59.03 20.09
C SER A 1145 10.69 -58.73 18.61
N ILE A 1146 11.74 -59.29 18.01
CA ILE A 1146 12.00 -59.14 16.57
C ILE A 1146 10.94 -59.95 15.81
N GLU A 1147 9.83 -59.29 15.49
CA GLU A 1147 8.69 -59.82 14.74
C GLU A 1147 8.29 -58.79 13.68
N SER A 1148 7.88 -59.23 12.49
CA SER A 1148 7.45 -58.37 11.38
C SER A 1148 5.98 -57.92 11.50
N PHE A 1149 5.29 -58.33 12.56
CA PHE A 1149 3.89 -58.02 12.80
C PHE A 1149 3.59 -57.83 14.28
N PHE A 1150 2.95 -56.71 14.61
CA PHE A 1150 2.46 -56.43 15.96
C PHE A 1150 0.99 -56.07 15.93
N SER A 1151 0.25 -56.55 16.93
CA SER A 1151 -1.13 -56.14 17.17
C SER A 1151 -1.25 -55.51 18.56
N ILE A 1152 -1.79 -54.30 18.60
CA ILE A 1152 -2.04 -53.55 19.82
C ILE A 1152 -3.56 -53.50 20.02
N ASN A 1153 -4.03 -54.04 21.14
CA ASN A 1153 -5.42 -53.86 21.54
C ASN A 1153 -5.58 -52.46 22.14
N ILE A 1154 -6.37 -51.63 21.47
CA ILE A 1154 -6.64 -50.24 21.83
C ILE A 1154 -8.05 -50.04 22.42
N ASN A 1155 -8.70 -51.10 22.92
CA ASN A 1155 -10.03 -51.00 23.54
C ASN A 1155 -10.07 -49.92 24.63
N PHE A 1156 -8.98 -49.74 25.38
CA PHE A 1156 -8.88 -48.73 26.43
C PHE A 1156 -8.95 -47.27 25.96
N LEU A 1157 -8.77 -46.97 24.65
CA LEU A 1157 -8.95 -45.62 24.09
C LEU A 1157 -10.45 -45.28 23.93
N SER A 1158 -10.84 -44.01 24.03
CA SER A 1158 -12.20 -43.57 23.68
C SER A 1158 -12.35 -43.40 22.17
N SER A 1159 -13.58 -43.24 21.66
CA SER A 1159 -13.77 -42.85 20.25
C SER A 1159 -13.20 -41.45 20.01
N GLY A 1160 -12.42 -41.26 18.94
CA GLY A 1160 -11.73 -40.01 18.63
C GLY A 1160 -10.56 -40.17 17.68
N LEU A 1161 -9.94 -39.04 17.29
CA LEU A 1161 -8.73 -38.99 16.47
C LEU A 1161 -7.49 -39.11 17.36
N TYR A 1162 -6.51 -39.90 16.93
CA TYR A 1162 -5.26 -40.14 17.64
C TYR A 1162 -4.07 -40.10 16.68
N ASN A 1163 -2.92 -39.65 17.17
CA ASN A 1163 -1.66 -39.69 16.44
C ASN A 1163 -0.80 -40.84 16.99
N ILE A 1164 -0.30 -41.69 16.10
CA ILE A 1164 0.58 -42.80 16.45
C ILE A 1164 1.98 -42.48 15.99
N GLN A 1165 2.93 -42.61 16.92
CA GLN A 1165 4.35 -42.52 16.62
C GLN A 1165 5.02 -43.89 16.82
N ILE A 1166 5.72 -44.37 15.80
CA ILE A 1166 6.51 -45.61 15.84
C ILE A 1166 7.98 -45.22 15.73
N THR A 1167 8.75 -45.50 16.77
CA THR A 1167 10.20 -45.24 16.80
C THR A 1167 10.95 -46.54 16.58
N THR A 1168 11.80 -46.53 15.55
CA THR A 1168 12.71 -47.62 15.22
C THR A 1168 14.14 -47.22 15.54
N ASN A 1169 15.07 -48.15 15.39
CA ASN A 1169 16.49 -47.93 15.64
C ASN A 1169 17.13 -46.82 14.77
N ASN A 1170 16.50 -46.40 13.66
CA ASN A 1170 17.07 -45.42 12.72
C ASN A 1170 16.16 -44.21 12.41
N LYS A 1171 14.82 -44.29 12.59
CA LYS A 1171 13.88 -43.20 12.26
C LYS A 1171 12.60 -43.30 13.11
N SER A 1172 11.81 -42.23 13.17
CA SER A 1172 10.45 -42.24 13.73
C SER A 1172 9.41 -41.95 12.64
N PHE A 1173 8.29 -42.66 12.68
CA PHE A 1173 7.17 -42.54 11.76
C PHE A 1173 5.93 -42.07 12.50
N ASN A 1174 5.14 -41.16 11.91
CA ASN A 1174 3.91 -40.65 12.51
C ASN A 1174 2.72 -40.86 11.57
N THR A 1175 1.57 -41.28 12.08
CA THR A 1175 0.33 -41.40 11.30
C THR A 1175 -0.91 -41.17 12.16
N LYS A 1176 -2.01 -40.74 11.54
CA LYS A 1176 -3.28 -40.45 12.22
C LYS A 1176 -4.26 -41.61 12.08
N ILE A 1177 -4.92 -41.98 13.17
CA ILE A 1177 -6.03 -42.96 13.18
C ILE A 1177 -7.27 -42.38 13.86
N ILE A 1178 -8.45 -42.77 13.37
CA ILE A 1178 -9.76 -42.48 13.94
C ILE A 1178 -10.29 -43.77 14.55
N LYS A 1179 -10.45 -43.78 15.88
CA LYS A 1179 -11.18 -44.83 16.58
C LYS A 1179 -12.67 -44.44 16.62
N TYR A 1180 -13.52 -45.29 16.04
CA TYR A 1180 -14.97 -45.10 16.05
C TYR A 1180 -15.62 -45.61 17.33
#